data_AF-A0A9R0EAH9-F1
#
_entry.id   AF-A0A9R0EAH9-F1
#
_cell.length_a   1.000
_cell.length_b   1.000
_cell.length_c   1.000
_cell.angle_alpha   90.00
_cell.angle_beta   90.00
_cell.angle_gamma   90.00
#
_symmetry.space_group_name_H-M   'P 1'
#
loop_
_entity.id
_entity.type
_entity.pdbx_description
1 polymer ?
#
loop_
_entity_poly.entity_id
_entity_poly.type
_entity_poly.pdbx_seq_one_letter_code
_entity_poly.pdbx_strand_id
1 'polypeptide(L)'
;MLKVGGGALLVAAIVAVFVVATQGRDPDLEALELEGREYIFQLDKATGQRKNKVGIYEWDYYSNITKENEEKWIQVRIEQSQQEKRAWEETKMYRWQDFQDFTLRRMFKKYSQLGVSALPDEKYKQLMQLVAGMESNYATAKICDYKDRTKCNLSLEPEITELFAKSQDPEELKHLWVEWHKEAGAKARHNFTEYVRLYNEAAKLNDYKNVADWWLSEYEVENFEQQLAKIWEDVKPLYQQLHAYVRKRLRDKYGDHVVSARGPIPAHLLGNMWAQTWSNVESFTRPYPDKKEIDITQAMKDQNYTTLKMFQMSDEFFRSLNLTAMPPKFWKNSIIEKPTDREIVCHASAWDFYDGEDFRIKQCTTIDYEYFQTTHHEMGHIQYYLQYRHQPFVFRDGANPGFHEAVGDTIALSVSSPKHLRRVGLTTGDAEDEQTEINQLYKMGLDKIVFLPFAYTLDLFRYGVFRGSTTPEDYNCQYWKLRESLQGVEPPVNRTEEDFDAAAKYHVSANVEYARYYVSFIIQFQFHRALCQLAGEYVPEDLNKKLVDCDIYQSVAAGNTFANMLKMGSSKPWPDAMEVLTGQRSMKADGLLEYFRPLYEWLQAENQRTGEYIGWEPSKMQYCTAEQRAALSAKETSTPETQQPAES
;
A
#
# COMPACT_ATOMS: atom_id res chain seq x y z
N MET A 1 30.81 -50.82 -56.24
CA MET A 1 30.93 -49.41 -56.67
C MET A 1 30.08 -48.56 -55.74
N LEU A 2 30.75 -47.57 -55.16
CA LEU A 2 30.28 -46.63 -54.16
C LEU A 2 29.60 -45.42 -54.83
N LYS A 3 28.85 -44.65 -54.01
CA LYS A 3 28.44 -43.24 -54.18
C LYS A 3 27.10 -42.94 -54.86
N VAL A 4 26.02 -42.99 -54.08
CA VAL A 4 24.97 -41.97 -54.10
C VAL A 4 24.52 -41.78 -52.64
N GLY A 5 24.77 -40.61 -52.04
CA GLY A 5 24.35 -40.38 -50.64
C GLY A 5 24.93 -39.15 -49.93
N GLY A 6 25.95 -38.49 -50.50
CA GLY A 6 26.54 -37.28 -49.90
C GLY A 6 25.80 -35.97 -50.23
N GLY A 7 25.12 -35.90 -51.38
CA GLY A 7 24.54 -34.66 -51.89
C GLY A 7 23.27 -34.20 -51.14
N ALA A 8 22.40 -35.13 -50.75
CA ALA A 8 21.14 -34.78 -50.10
C ALA A 8 21.31 -34.29 -48.65
N LEU A 9 22.27 -34.85 -47.91
CA LEU A 9 22.63 -34.41 -46.55
C LEU A 9 23.35 -33.06 -46.58
N LEU A 10 24.20 -32.81 -47.57
CA LEU A 10 24.87 -31.51 -47.72
C LEU A 10 23.88 -30.41 -48.12
N VAL A 11 22.93 -30.70 -49.01
CA VAL A 11 21.90 -29.73 -49.41
C VAL A 11 20.91 -29.48 -48.28
N ALA A 12 20.52 -30.49 -47.49
CA ALA A 12 19.69 -30.30 -46.31
C ALA A 12 20.40 -29.47 -45.21
N ALA A 13 21.70 -29.70 -44.99
CA ALA A 13 22.51 -28.90 -44.08
C ALA A 13 22.70 -27.45 -44.57
N ILE A 14 22.93 -27.25 -45.88
CA ILE A 14 23.05 -25.92 -46.49
C ILE A 14 21.70 -25.18 -46.46
N VAL A 15 20.57 -25.85 -46.71
CA VAL A 15 19.23 -25.24 -46.61
C VAL A 15 18.88 -24.92 -45.17
N ALA A 16 19.25 -25.75 -44.18
CA ALA A 16 19.08 -25.42 -42.76
C ALA A 16 19.92 -24.19 -42.35
N VAL A 17 21.19 -24.13 -42.79
CA VAL A 17 22.07 -22.98 -42.53
C VAL A 17 21.58 -21.72 -43.27
N PHE A 18 21.05 -21.83 -44.49
CA PHE A 18 20.48 -20.69 -45.22
C PHE A 18 19.15 -20.22 -44.65
N VAL A 19 18.28 -21.12 -44.16
CA VAL A 19 17.03 -20.72 -43.49
C VAL A 19 17.32 -19.98 -42.18
N VAL A 20 18.32 -20.43 -41.42
CA VAL A 20 18.80 -19.74 -40.20
C VAL A 20 19.44 -18.39 -40.55
N ALA A 21 20.28 -18.32 -41.60
CA ALA A 21 20.87 -17.06 -42.06
C ALA A 21 19.82 -16.06 -42.59
N THR A 22 18.71 -16.53 -43.15
CA THR A 22 17.62 -15.64 -43.63
C THR A 22 16.76 -15.06 -42.50
N GLN A 23 16.89 -15.53 -41.26
CA GLN A 23 16.21 -14.98 -40.08
C GLN A 23 17.09 -14.04 -39.24
N GLY A 24 18.38 -13.87 -39.58
CA GLY A 24 19.26 -12.91 -38.93
C GLY A 24 19.53 -13.16 -37.44
N ARG A 25 19.32 -14.38 -36.94
CA ARG A 25 19.55 -14.75 -35.53
C ARG A 25 20.87 -15.49 -35.36
N ASP A 26 21.57 -15.18 -34.26
CA ASP A 26 22.83 -15.81 -33.86
C ASP A 26 22.55 -17.23 -33.30
N PRO A 27 23.01 -18.31 -33.96
CA PRO A 27 22.75 -19.68 -33.51
C PRO A 27 23.29 -20.00 -32.11
N ASP A 28 24.39 -19.37 -31.71
CA ASP A 28 24.98 -19.58 -30.38
C ASP A 28 24.10 -18.94 -29.29
N LEU A 29 23.48 -17.80 -29.60
CA LEU A 29 22.52 -17.14 -28.73
C LEU A 29 21.22 -17.95 -28.61
N GLU A 30 20.71 -18.52 -29.71
CA GLU A 30 19.52 -19.38 -29.67
C GLU A 30 19.74 -20.64 -28.84
N ALA A 31 20.91 -21.26 -28.95
CA ALA A 31 21.28 -22.40 -28.11
C ALA A 31 21.34 -22.02 -26.62
N LEU A 32 21.94 -20.86 -26.30
CA LEU A 32 22.02 -20.34 -24.94
C LEU A 32 20.64 -19.98 -24.36
N GLU A 33 19.73 -19.42 -25.15
CA GLU A 33 18.35 -19.16 -24.74
C GLU A 33 17.58 -20.46 -24.45
N LEU A 34 17.81 -21.51 -25.22
CA LEU A 34 17.18 -22.81 -24.99
C LEU A 34 17.65 -23.45 -23.67
N GLU A 35 18.97 -23.43 -23.41
CA GLU A 35 19.55 -23.88 -22.14
C GLU A 35 19.04 -23.03 -20.97
N GLY A 36 19.09 -21.71 -21.12
CA GLY A 36 18.61 -20.77 -20.10
C GLY A 36 17.13 -20.93 -19.78
N ARG A 37 16.30 -21.31 -20.76
CA ARG A 37 14.87 -21.58 -20.55
C ARG A 37 14.64 -22.81 -19.68
N GLU A 38 15.35 -23.91 -19.93
CA GLU A 38 15.23 -25.11 -19.10
C GLU A 38 15.71 -24.82 -17.67
N TYR A 39 16.87 -24.17 -17.54
CA TYR A 39 17.41 -23.77 -16.25
C TYR A 39 16.44 -22.90 -15.44
N ILE A 40 15.96 -21.80 -16.04
CA ILE A 40 15.11 -20.85 -15.31
C ILE A 40 13.76 -21.48 -14.94
N PHE A 41 13.24 -22.40 -15.74
CA PHE A 41 12.00 -23.11 -15.44
C PHE A 41 12.15 -24.02 -14.22
N GLN A 42 13.26 -24.75 -14.12
CA GLN A 42 13.55 -25.58 -12.95
C GLN A 42 13.80 -24.72 -11.71
N LEU A 43 14.54 -23.61 -11.86
CA LEU A 43 14.77 -22.66 -10.77
C LEU A 43 13.45 -22.05 -10.28
N ASP A 44 12.57 -21.65 -11.19
CA ASP A 44 11.28 -21.03 -10.85
C ASP A 44 10.38 -21.98 -10.08
N LYS A 45 10.27 -23.22 -10.54
CA LYS A 45 9.54 -24.28 -9.84
C LYS A 45 10.12 -24.57 -8.45
N ALA A 46 11.44 -24.70 -8.34
CA ALA A 46 12.10 -24.94 -7.05
C ALA A 46 11.92 -23.75 -6.10
N THR A 47 11.95 -22.52 -6.63
CA THR A 47 11.74 -21.30 -5.84
C THR A 47 10.32 -21.24 -5.27
N GLY A 48 9.31 -21.56 -6.09
CA GLY A 48 7.91 -21.65 -5.61
C GLY A 48 7.75 -22.63 -4.44
N GLN A 49 8.38 -23.82 -4.52
CA GLN A 49 8.35 -24.80 -3.42
C GLN A 49 9.01 -24.28 -2.14
N ARG A 50 10.15 -23.59 -2.27
CA ARG A 50 10.86 -22.98 -1.13
C ARG A 50 10.04 -21.87 -0.49
N LYS A 51 9.40 -21.03 -1.31
CA LYS A 51 8.54 -19.92 -0.87
C LYS A 51 7.26 -20.41 -0.20
N ASN A 52 6.66 -21.49 -0.70
CA ASN A 52 5.56 -22.17 -0.01
C ASN A 52 5.99 -22.63 1.39
N LYS A 53 7.14 -23.32 1.52
CA LYS A 53 7.68 -23.74 2.83
C LYS A 53 7.81 -22.53 3.76
N VAL A 54 8.44 -21.45 3.30
CA VAL A 54 8.63 -20.22 4.09
C VAL A 54 7.29 -19.61 4.51
N GLY A 55 6.34 -19.48 3.58
CA GLY A 55 5.01 -18.90 3.84
C GLY A 55 4.22 -19.68 4.89
N ILE A 56 4.40 -21.01 4.99
CA ILE A 56 3.80 -21.83 6.06
C ILE A 56 4.34 -21.42 7.44
N TYR A 57 5.66 -21.37 7.61
CA TYR A 57 6.26 -21.00 8.90
C TYR A 57 6.03 -19.52 9.25
N GLU A 58 5.99 -18.66 8.25
CA GLU A 58 5.63 -17.24 8.42
C GLU A 58 4.20 -17.12 8.93
N TRP A 59 3.24 -17.78 8.27
CA TRP A 59 1.85 -17.84 8.73
C TRP A 59 1.73 -18.33 10.17
N ASP A 60 2.46 -19.39 10.53
CA ASP A 60 2.45 -19.95 11.89
C ASP A 60 2.93 -18.94 12.94
N TYR A 61 3.93 -18.10 12.62
CA TYR A 61 4.39 -17.02 13.49
C TYR A 61 3.37 -15.88 13.58
N TYR A 62 2.92 -15.34 12.44
CA TYR A 62 1.98 -14.20 12.43
C TYR A 62 0.60 -14.53 12.99
N SER A 63 0.23 -15.82 12.97
CA SER A 63 -1.02 -16.35 13.52
C SER A 63 -0.88 -16.91 14.94
N ASN A 64 0.33 -16.96 15.48
CA ASN A 64 0.62 -17.40 16.85
C ASN A 64 2.02 -16.93 17.26
N ILE A 65 2.09 -15.73 17.84
CA ILE A 65 3.37 -15.07 18.17
C ILE A 65 4.02 -15.78 19.35
N THR A 66 5.02 -16.60 19.07
CA THR A 66 5.87 -17.27 20.07
C THR A 66 7.32 -17.24 19.62
N LYS A 67 8.24 -17.26 20.58
CA LYS A 67 9.68 -17.35 20.29
C LYS A 67 10.04 -18.60 19.49
N GLU A 68 9.36 -19.72 19.74
CA GLU A 68 9.57 -20.97 19.02
C GLU A 68 9.18 -20.84 17.54
N ASN A 69 8.02 -20.24 17.24
CA ASN A 69 7.59 -20.02 15.85
C ASN A 69 8.51 -19.02 15.14
N GLU A 70 8.94 -17.97 15.84
CA GLU A 70 9.90 -16.99 15.33
C GLU A 70 11.23 -17.67 14.93
N GLU A 71 11.81 -18.47 15.83
CA GLU A 71 13.07 -19.18 15.59
C GLU A 71 12.95 -20.16 14.42
N LYS A 72 11.83 -20.90 14.32
CA LYS A 72 11.56 -21.81 13.20
C LYS A 72 11.45 -21.06 11.87
N TRP A 73 10.71 -19.96 11.83
CA TRP A 73 10.56 -19.14 10.64
C TRP A 73 11.89 -18.54 10.18
N ILE A 74 12.66 -17.95 11.09
CA ILE A 74 14.00 -17.40 10.81
C ILE A 74 14.92 -18.49 10.28
N GLN A 75 14.92 -19.69 10.88
CA GLN A 75 15.75 -20.80 10.43
C GLN A 75 15.43 -21.22 8.99
N VAL A 76 14.15 -21.35 8.64
CA VAL A 76 13.72 -21.69 7.27
C VAL A 76 14.06 -20.58 6.27
N ARG A 77 13.99 -19.31 6.68
CA ARG A 77 14.43 -18.17 5.88
C ARG A 77 15.93 -18.17 5.61
N ILE A 78 16.76 -18.60 6.56
CA ILE A 78 18.22 -18.75 6.37
C ILE A 78 18.51 -19.88 5.37
N GLU A 79 17.85 -21.04 5.51
CA GLU A 79 17.96 -22.14 4.55
C GLU A 79 17.60 -21.69 3.13
N GLN A 80 16.52 -20.91 3.00
CA GLN A 80 16.09 -20.33 1.73
C GLN A 80 17.15 -19.40 1.16
N SER A 81 17.69 -18.48 1.96
CA SER A 81 18.74 -17.53 1.55
C SER A 81 19.98 -18.24 1.00
N GLN A 82 20.45 -19.31 1.67
CA GLN A 82 21.59 -20.12 1.19
C GLN A 82 21.30 -20.83 -0.15
N GLN A 83 20.05 -21.21 -0.40
CA GLN A 83 19.65 -21.81 -1.67
C GLN A 83 19.52 -20.77 -2.79
N GLU A 84 19.04 -19.57 -2.48
CA GLU A 84 18.98 -18.44 -3.41
C GLU A 84 20.39 -18.01 -3.86
N LYS A 85 21.35 -17.92 -2.93
CA LYS A 85 22.76 -17.64 -3.25
C LYS A 85 23.36 -18.62 -4.26
N ARG A 86 23.16 -19.93 -4.03
CA ARG A 86 23.66 -20.98 -4.94
C ARG A 86 23.01 -20.90 -6.32
N ALA A 87 21.70 -20.66 -6.37
CA ALA A 87 21.01 -20.49 -7.64
C ALA A 87 21.53 -19.25 -8.38
N TRP A 88 21.75 -18.15 -7.67
CA TRP A 88 22.23 -16.90 -8.25
C TRP A 88 23.63 -17.00 -8.87
N GLU A 89 24.54 -17.78 -8.26
CA GLU A 89 25.87 -18.04 -8.84
C GLU A 89 25.77 -18.64 -10.24
N GLU A 90 24.82 -19.56 -10.45
CA GLU A 90 24.54 -20.16 -11.75
C GLU A 90 23.78 -19.21 -12.67
N THR A 91 22.77 -18.50 -12.17
CA THR A 91 21.98 -17.52 -12.95
C THR A 91 22.88 -16.46 -13.59
N LYS A 92 23.91 -16.01 -12.88
CA LYS A 92 24.86 -14.99 -13.37
C LYS A 92 25.81 -15.47 -14.45
N MET A 93 25.93 -16.78 -14.69
CA MET A 93 26.77 -17.31 -15.77
C MET A 93 26.15 -17.12 -17.15
N TYR A 94 24.82 -16.93 -17.21
CA TYR A 94 24.09 -16.70 -18.45
C TYR A 94 24.23 -15.26 -18.93
N ARG A 95 24.51 -15.06 -20.22
CA ARG A 95 24.46 -13.75 -20.90
C ARG A 95 23.02 -13.34 -21.24
N TRP A 96 22.17 -13.33 -20.23
CA TRP A 96 20.73 -13.18 -20.40
C TRP A 96 20.32 -11.80 -20.91
N GLN A 97 21.16 -10.78 -20.77
CA GLN A 97 20.91 -9.43 -21.29
C GLN A 97 20.79 -9.42 -22.82
N ASP A 98 21.46 -10.36 -23.49
CA ASP A 98 21.46 -10.49 -24.96
C ASP A 98 20.24 -11.31 -25.45
N PHE A 99 19.48 -11.93 -24.54
CA PHE A 99 18.30 -12.73 -24.89
C PHE A 99 17.24 -11.87 -25.59
N GLN A 100 16.72 -12.39 -26.71
CA GLN A 100 15.67 -11.81 -27.52
C GLN A 100 14.28 -12.07 -26.93
N ASP A 101 14.07 -13.22 -26.27
CA ASP A 101 12.82 -13.49 -25.55
C ASP A 101 12.70 -12.56 -24.33
N PHE A 102 11.78 -11.60 -24.42
CA PHE A 102 11.52 -10.63 -23.37
C PHE A 102 11.17 -11.29 -22.03
N THR A 103 10.33 -12.32 -22.05
CA THR A 103 9.86 -13.00 -20.84
C THR A 103 11.03 -13.73 -20.19
N LEU A 104 11.85 -14.43 -20.97
CA LEU A 104 13.06 -15.09 -20.49
C LEU A 104 14.03 -14.08 -19.88
N ARG A 105 14.35 -13.01 -20.61
CA ARG A 105 15.22 -11.92 -20.15
C ARG A 105 14.71 -11.30 -18.84
N ARG A 106 13.39 -11.11 -18.70
CA ARG A 106 12.77 -10.56 -17.49
C ARG A 106 12.85 -11.53 -16.30
N MET A 107 12.64 -12.83 -16.51
CA MET A 107 12.82 -13.85 -15.46
C MET A 107 14.26 -13.83 -14.95
N PHE A 108 15.24 -13.84 -15.85
CA PHE A 108 16.65 -13.75 -15.48
C PHE A 108 16.99 -12.44 -14.76
N LYS A 109 16.47 -11.29 -15.22
CA LYS A 109 16.63 -10.01 -14.51
C LYS A 109 16.18 -10.15 -13.05
N LYS A 110 14.97 -10.68 -12.80
CA LYS A 110 14.43 -10.85 -11.44
C LYS A 110 15.24 -11.86 -10.62
N TYR A 111 15.63 -13.01 -11.19
CA TYR A 111 16.46 -14.00 -10.48
C TYR A 111 17.91 -13.57 -10.25
N SER A 112 18.41 -12.58 -11.00
CA SER A 112 19.74 -12.00 -10.80
C SER A 112 19.82 -11.06 -9.59
N GLN A 113 18.68 -10.72 -8.98
CA GLN A 113 18.59 -9.92 -7.77
C GLN A 113 18.41 -10.83 -6.55
N LEU A 114 19.40 -10.87 -5.66
CA LEU A 114 19.33 -11.68 -4.42
C LEU A 114 18.49 -10.99 -3.33
N GLY A 115 18.32 -9.69 -3.45
CA GLY A 115 17.76 -8.86 -2.41
C GLY A 115 18.51 -9.00 -1.09
N VAL A 116 17.79 -9.11 0.02
CA VAL A 116 18.41 -9.21 1.36
C VAL A 116 19.27 -10.46 1.53
N SER A 117 19.01 -11.52 0.76
CA SER A 117 19.83 -12.72 0.74
C SER A 117 21.26 -12.47 0.24
N ALA A 118 21.57 -11.30 -0.32
CA ALA A 118 22.96 -10.94 -0.66
C ALA A 118 23.87 -10.79 0.59
N LEU A 119 23.29 -10.51 1.76
CA LEU A 119 24.05 -10.37 3.01
C LEU A 119 24.70 -11.70 3.44
N PRO A 120 25.87 -11.66 4.11
CA PRO A 120 26.39 -12.82 4.85
C PRO A 120 25.35 -13.38 5.84
N ASP A 121 25.33 -14.69 6.06
CA ASP A 121 24.26 -15.37 6.83
C ASP A 121 24.05 -14.78 8.23
N GLU A 122 25.13 -14.43 8.94
CA GLU A 122 25.03 -13.78 10.25
C GLU A 122 24.38 -12.39 10.18
N LYS A 123 24.72 -11.60 9.17
CA LYS A 123 24.10 -10.27 8.96
C LYS A 123 22.66 -10.39 8.49
N TYR A 124 22.35 -11.38 7.66
CA TYR A 124 20.98 -11.69 7.24
C TYR A 124 20.12 -12.07 8.44
N LYS A 125 20.63 -12.96 9.31
CA LYS A 125 19.96 -13.34 10.55
C LYS A 125 19.75 -12.13 11.47
N GLN A 126 20.78 -11.30 11.65
CA GLN A 126 20.67 -10.07 12.43
C GLN A 126 19.60 -9.12 11.88
N LEU A 127 19.55 -8.92 10.55
CA LEU A 127 18.53 -8.10 9.89
C LEU A 127 17.11 -8.64 10.19
N MET A 128 16.89 -9.94 10.04
CA MET A 128 15.60 -10.57 10.31
C MET A 128 15.17 -10.40 11.78
N GLN A 129 16.10 -10.59 12.73
CA GLN A 129 15.84 -10.41 14.16
C GLN A 129 15.51 -8.96 14.53
N LEU A 130 16.16 -7.98 13.89
CA LEU A 130 15.88 -6.56 14.12
C LEU A 130 14.46 -6.19 13.66
N VAL A 131 14.05 -6.66 12.48
CA VAL A 131 12.70 -6.43 11.94
C VAL A 131 11.66 -7.15 12.80
N ALA A 132 11.84 -8.44 13.08
CA ALA A 132 10.94 -9.21 13.95
C ALA A 132 10.80 -8.57 15.35
N GLY A 133 11.91 -8.05 15.91
CA GLY A 133 11.89 -7.34 17.19
C GLY A 133 11.08 -6.04 17.15
N MET A 134 11.15 -5.26 16.06
CA MET A 134 10.33 -4.05 15.89
C MET A 134 8.85 -4.39 15.71
N GLU A 135 8.54 -5.40 14.89
CA GLU A 135 7.17 -5.88 14.69
C GLU A 135 6.55 -6.43 15.97
N SER A 136 7.29 -7.26 16.71
CA SER A 136 6.83 -7.81 17.97
C SER A 136 6.64 -6.70 19.01
N ASN A 137 7.52 -5.70 19.08
CA ASN A 137 7.33 -4.54 19.96
C ASN A 137 6.01 -3.84 19.63
N TYR A 138 5.76 -3.58 18.35
CA TYR A 138 4.54 -2.93 17.89
C TYR A 138 3.28 -3.75 18.22
N ALA A 139 3.29 -5.05 17.89
CA ALA A 139 2.13 -5.93 18.04
C ALA A 139 1.75 -6.19 19.50
N THR A 140 2.73 -6.19 20.41
CA THR A 140 2.53 -6.54 21.82
C THR A 140 2.53 -5.35 22.78
N ALA A 141 2.77 -4.13 22.26
CA ALA A 141 2.74 -2.90 23.05
C ALA A 141 1.38 -2.72 23.75
N LYS A 142 1.44 -2.34 25.03
CA LYS A 142 0.28 -2.03 25.86
C LYS A 142 0.52 -0.72 26.61
N ILE A 143 -0.53 0.08 26.76
CA ILE A 143 -0.47 1.35 27.49
C ILE A 143 -1.45 1.35 28.67
N CYS A 144 -1.22 2.27 29.62
CA CYS A 144 -2.13 2.49 30.73
C CYS A 144 -3.28 3.44 30.35
N ASP A 145 -4.47 3.11 30.83
CA ASP A 145 -5.70 3.88 30.62
C ASP A 145 -5.57 5.31 31.16
N TYR A 146 -6.28 6.26 30.54
CA TYR A 146 -6.27 7.68 30.93
C TYR A 146 -6.93 7.91 32.30
N LYS A 147 -8.08 7.26 32.53
CA LYS A 147 -8.94 7.44 33.70
C LYS A 147 -8.53 6.54 34.86
N ASP A 148 -8.03 5.33 34.56
CA ASP A 148 -7.48 4.40 35.55
C ASP A 148 -6.03 4.02 35.23
N ARG A 149 -5.09 4.74 35.85
CA ARG A 149 -3.64 4.52 35.65
C ARG A 149 -3.14 3.14 36.09
N THR A 150 -3.95 2.37 36.82
CA THR A 150 -3.58 1.00 37.24
C THR A 150 -3.90 -0.05 36.17
N LYS A 151 -4.79 0.29 35.21
CA LYS A 151 -5.17 -0.56 34.10
C LYS A 151 -4.20 -0.39 32.92
N CYS A 152 -3.16 -1.21 32.88
CA CYS A 152 -2.09 -1.17 31.86
C CYS A 152 -2.16 -2.33 30.86
N ASN A 153 -3.33 -2.50 30.24
CA ASN A 153 -3.59 -3.59 29.31
C ASN A 153 -4.27 -3.16 28.01
N LEU A 154 -4.28 -1.86 27.69
CA LEU A 154 -4.88 -1.38 26.45
C LEU A 154 -3.94 -1.68 25.28
N SER A 155 -4.40 -2.48 24.32
CA SER A 155 -3.70 -2.75 23.06
C SER A 155 -4.18 -1.81 21.97
N LEU A 156 -3.40 -1.70 20.87
CA LEU A 156 -3.82 -0.91 19.71
C LEU A 156 -5.20 -1.35 19.21
N GLU A 157 -5.34 -2.66 18.96
CA GLU A 157 -6.55 -3.28 18.45
C GLU A 157 -7.22 -4.22 19.49
N PRO A 158 -8.48 -3.95 19.89
CA PRO A 158 -9.34 -2.84 19.47
C PRO A 158 -9.29 -1.59 20.36
N GLU A 159 -8.74 -1.67 21.59
CA GLU A 159 -9.07 -0.68 22.62
C GLU A 159 -8.64 0.76 22.28
N ILE A 160 -7.38 0.97 21.87
CA ILE A 160 -6.88 2.31 21.55
C ILE A 160 -7.54 2.84 20.28
N THR A 161 -7.69 2.02 19.24
CA THR A 161 -8.36 2.39 17.99
C THR A 161 -9.81 2.83 18.25
N GLU A 162 -10.57 2.08 19.06
CA GLU A 162 -11.93 2.46 19.45
C GLU A 162 -11.99 3.74 20.27
N LEU A 163 -11.04 3.95 21.20
CA LEU A 163 -10.97 5.17 21.98
C LEU A 163 -10.66 6.40 21.11
N PHE A 164 -9.74 6.26 20.13
CA PHE A 164 -9.48 7.32 19.16
C PHE A 164 -10.70 7.62 18.28
N ALA A 165 -11.45 6.59 17.89
CA ALA A 165 -12.63 6.76 17.06
C ALA A 165 -13.79 7.45 17.79
N LYS A 166 -13.95 7.20 19.10
CA LYS A 166 -15.14 7.60 19.87
C LYS A 166 -14.91 8.77 20.84
N SER A 167 -13.72 8.89 21.41
CA SER A 167 -13.45 9.92 22.43
C SER A 167 -13.47 11.31 21.80
N GLN A 168 -14.07 12.24 22.53
CA GLN A 168 -14.09 13.67 22.21
C GLN A 168 -13.40 14.48 23.32
N ASP A 169 -12.60 13.84 24.17
CA ASP A 169 -11.78 14.52 25.17
C ASP A 169 -10.35 14.71 24.63
N PRO A 170 -9.91 15.95 24.33
CA PRO A 170 -8.57 16.21 23.83
C PRO A 170 -7.46 15.68 24.75
N GLU A 171 -7.66 15.68 26.06
CA GLU A 171 -6.64 15.23 27.01
C GLU A 171 -6.53 13.70 27.06
N GLU A 172 -7.64 12.99 26.91
CA GLU A 172 -7.66 11.53 26.76
C GLU A 172 -6.97 11.12 25.46
N LEU A 173 -7.34 11.75 24.33
CA LEU A 173 -6.72 11.51 23.03
C LEU A 173 -5.21 11.81 23.05
N LYS A 174 -4.80 12.90 23.70
CA LYS A 174 -3.40 13.29 23.85
C LYS A 174 -2.62 12.25 24.65
N HIS A 175 -3.20 11.77 25.76
CA HIS A 175 -2.61 10.72 26.58
C HIS A 175 -2.36 9.45 25.76
N LEU A 176 -3.39 8.97 25.05
CA LEU A 176 -3.29 7.76 24.23
C LEU A 176 -2.24 7.93 23.13
N TRP A 177 -2.22 9.10 22.47
CA TRP A 177 -1.24 9.42 21.45
C TRP A 177 0.20 9.35 21.99
N VAL A 178 0.47 10.02 23.11
CA VAL A 178 1.81 10.11 23.71
C VAL A 178 2.31 8.74 24.17
N GLU A 179 1.50 7.99 24.91
CA GLU A 179 1.94 6.68 25.41
C GLU A 179 2.12 5.67 24.28
N TRP A 180 1.29 5.69 23.23
CA TRP A 180 1.50 4.81 22.08
C TRP A 180 2.80 5.11 21.36
N HIS A 181 3.09 6.38 21.08
CA HIS A 181 4.32 6.78 20.40
C HIS A 181 5.59 6.47 21.23
N LYS A 182 5.48 6.53 22.56
CA LYS A 182 6.54 6.12 23.48
C LYS A 182 6.76 4.60 23.48
N GLU A 183 5.70 3.81 23.62
CA GLU A 183 5.80 2.35 23.77
C GLU A 183 6.09 1.64 22.44
N ALA A 184 5.39 2.01 21.36
CA ALA A 184 5.58 1.40 20.05
C ALA A 184 6.70 2.07 19.22
N GLY A 185 6.85 3.38 19.32
CA GLY A 185 7.79 4.16 18.50
C GLY A 185 9.19 4.27 19.10
N ALA A 186 9.34 4.96 20.23
CA ALA A 186 10.65 5.28 20.82
C ALA A 186 11.49 4.02 21.09
N LYS A 187 10.86 2.92 21.56
CA LYS A 187 11.54 1.63 21.81
C LYS A 187 12.10 0.96 20.55
N ALA A 188 11.55 1.26 19.37
CA ALA A 188 12.02 0.70 18.10
C ALA A 188 13.24 1.44 17.53
N ARG A 189 13.60 2.62 18.06
CA ARG A 189 14.63 3.52 17.50
C ARG A 189 15.99 2.86 17.29
N HIS A 190 16.47 2.12 18.28
CA HIS A 190 17.75 1.41 18.18
C HIS A 190 17.72 0.34 17.08
N ASN A 191 16.70 -0.52 17.10
CA ASN A 191 16.58 -1.59 16.11
C ASN A 191 16.43 -1.03 14.70
N PHE A 192 15.64 0.04 14.53
CA PHE A 192 15.47 0.72 13.25
C PHE A 192 16.79 1.28 12.71
N THR A 193 17.59 1.91 13.56
CA THR A 193 18.89 2.47 13.15
C THR A 193 19.83 1.39 12.62
N GLU A 194 19.89 0.23 13.29
CA GLU A 194 20.75 -0.86 12.86
C GLU A 194 20.18 -1.62 11.64
N TYR A 195 18.85 -1.72 11.56
CA TYR A 195 18.13 -2.22 10.38
C TYR A 195 18.49 -1.39 9.14
N VAL A 196 18.44 -0.05 9.22
CA VAL A 196 18.78 0.86 8.10
C VAL A 196 20.21 0.58 7.61
N ARG A 197 21.16 0.37 8.53
CA ARG A 197 22.56 0.09 8.18
C ARG A 197 22.70 -1.22 7.38
N LEU A 198 22.13 -2.31 7.89
CA LEU A 198 22.19 -3.63 7.25
C LEU A 198 21.42 -3.65 5.93
N TYR A 199 20.29 -2.96 5.86
CA TYR A 199 19.48 -2.97 4.65
C TYR A 199 20.11 -2.13 3.53
N ASN A 200 20.74 -1.00 3.87
CA ASN A 200 21.58 -0.26 2.91
C ASN A 200 22.80 -1.06 2.45
N GLU A 201 23.38 -1.92 3.31
CA GLU A 201 24.43 -2.86 2.89
C GLU A 201 23.88 -3.86 1.87
N ALA A 202 22.70 -4.44 2.12
CA ALA A 202 22.03 -5.33 1.17
C ALA A 202 21.73 -4.66 -0.17
N ALA A 203 21.25 -3.41 -0.16
CA ALA A 203 20.99 -2.64 -1.38
C ALA A 203 22.25 -2.48 -2.23
N LYS A 204 23.39 -2.13 -1.61
CA LYS A 204 24.68 -2.00 -2.30
C LYS A 204 25.18 -3.31 -2.89
N LEU A 205 24.94 -4.43 -2.22
CA LEU A 205 25.27 -5.76 -2.75
C LEU A 205 24.39 -6.19 -3.93
N ASN A 206 23.28 -5.49 -4.18
CA ASN A 206 22.41 -5.65 -5.34
C ASN A 206 22.58 -4.50 -6.36
N ASP A 207 23.72 -3.81 -6.33
CA ASP A 207 24.07 -2.73 -7.28
C ASP A 207 23.21 -1.46 -7.19
N TYR A 208 22.50 -1.26 -6.07
CA TYR A 208 21.76 -0.03 -5.77
C TYR A 208 22.56 0.91 -4.86
N LYS A 209 22.32 2.22 -4.96
CA LYS A 209 23.03 3.20 -4.12
C LYS A 209 22.65 3.06 -2.64
N ASN A 210 21.38 2.78 -2.37
CA ASN A 210 20.74 2.65 -1.07
C ASN A 210 19.36 2.01 -1.25
N VAL A 211 18.66 1.75 -0.14
CA VAL A 211 17.33 1.12 -0.17
C VAL A 211 16.29 1.98 -0.89
N ALA A 212 16.37 3.31 -0.84
CA ALA A 212 15.43 4.17 -1.55
C ALA A 212 15.51 3.93 -3.07
N ASP A 213 16.72 3.93 -3.62
CA ASP A 213 16.98 3.61 -5.04
C ASP A 213 16.46 2.22 -5.42
N TRP A 214 16.65 1.24 -4.53
CA TRP A 214 16.15 -0.12 -4.74
C TRP A 214 14.61 -0.17 -4.75
N TRP A 215 13.93 0.39 -3.75
CA TRP A 215 12.46 0.42 -3.69
C TRP A 215 11.83 1.14 -4.88
N LEU A 216 12.41 2.28 -5.29
CA LEU A 216 11.95 3.03 -6.45
C LEU A 216 12.08 2.24 -7.75
N SER A 217 13.06 1.33 -7.84
CA SER A 217 13.27 0.50 -9.03
C SER A 217 12.14 -0.51 -9.31
N GLU A 218 11.35 -0.88 -8.29
CA GLU A 218 10.19 -1.77 -8.44
C GLU A 218 9.06 -1.14 -9.29
N TYR A 219 9.09 0.18 -9.46
CA TYR A 219 8.16 0.90 -10.32
C TYR A 219 8.64 1.00 -11.78
N GLU A 220 9.86 0.54 -12.08
CA GLU A 220 10.41 0.41 -13.44
C GLU A 220 10.24 1.65 -14.34
N VAL A 221 10.35 2.85 -13.75
CA VAL A 221 10.30 4.15 -14.45
C VAL A 221 11.36 5.13 -13.91
N GLU A 222 12.03 5.86 -14.80
CA GLU A 222 13.24 6.65 -14.46
C GLU A 222 12.98 7.89 -13.58
N ASN A 223 11.74 8.40 -13.55
CA ASN A 223 11.37 9.66 -12.88
C ASN A 223 10.22 9.51 -11.87
N PHE A 224 10.14 8.36 -11.19
CA PHE A 224 9.01 8.01 -10.32
C PHE A 224 8.76 9.05 -9.22
N GLU A 225 9.80 9.49 -8.49
CA GLU A 225 9.64 10.50 -7.42
C GLU A 225 9.11 11.83 -7.97
N GLN A 226 9.55 12.27 -9.16
CA GLN A 226 9.01 13.48 -9.77
C GLN A 226 7.54 13.31 -10.19
N GLN A 227 7.13 12.10 -10.60
CA GLN A 227 5.73 11.80 -10.87
C GLN A 227 4.89 11.89 -9.59
N LEU A 228 5.37 11.34 -8.46
CA LEU A 228 4.68 11.46 -7.17
C LEU A 228 4.54 12.93 -6.74
N ALA A 229 5.62 13.71 -6.85
CA ALA A 229 5.61 15.12 -6.51
C ALA A 229 4.61 15.92 -7.38
N LYS A 230 4.56 15.64 -8.69
CA LYS A 230 3.61 16.27 -9.59
C LYS A 230 2.16 15.93 -9.23
N ILE A 231 1.88 14.65 -8.97
CA ILE A 231 0.55 14.20 -8.55
C ILE A 231 0.14 14.88 -7.23
N TRP A 232 1.07 15.06 -6.30
CA TRP A 232 0.80 15.78 -5.07
C TRP A 232 0.40 17.23 -5.34
N GLU A 233 1.12 17.95 -6.20
CA GLU A 233 0.76 19.33 -6.55
C GLU A 233 -0.60 19.43 -7.25
N ASP A 234 -0.99 18.42 -8.03
CA ASP A 234 -2.33 18.35 -8.65
C ASP A 234 -3.45 18.19 -7.58
N VAL A 235 -3.21 17.38 -6.53
CA VAL A 235 -4.21 17.08 -5.48
C VAL A 235 -4.24 18.11 -4.35
N LYS A 236 -3.11 18.74 -4.07
CA LYS A 236 -2.90 19.68 -2.95
C LYS A 236 -3.96 20.78 -2.83
N PRO A 237 -4.47 21.41 -3.91
CA PRO A 237 -5.54 22.41 -3.80
C PRO A 237 -6.82 21.85 -3.15
N LEU A 238 -7.24 20.65 -3.52
CA LEU A 238 -8.40 19.97 -2.92
C LEU A 238 -8.11 19.63 -1.45
N TYR A 239 -6.92 19.07 -1.18
CA TYR A 239 -6.51 18.75 0.19
C TYR A 239 -6.54 19.98 1.11
N GLN A 240 -6.00 21.13 0.67
CA GLN A 240 -5.94 22.34 1.50
C GLN A 240 -7.33 22.92 1.80
N GLN A 241 -8.29 22.79 0.88
CA GLN A 241 -9.68 23.18 1.13
C GLN A 241 -10.33 22.27 2.18
N LEU A 242 -10.12 20.95 2.06
CA LEU A 242 -10.64 19.98 3.02
C LEU A 242 -10.00 20.16 4.41
N HIS A 243 -8.69 20.36 4.47
CA HIS A 243 -7.94 20.65 5.70
C HIS A 243 -8.47 21.89 6.41
N ALA A 244 -8.64 23.02 5.69
CA ALA A 244 -9.14 24.26 6.28
C ALA A 244 -10.54 24.10 6.87
N TYR A 245 -11.43 23.41 6.14
CA TYR A 245 -12.78 23.12 6.61
C TYR A 245 -12.77 22.23 7.86
N VAL A 246 -12.00 21.13 7.86
CA VAL A 246 -11.87 20.24 9.02
C VAL A 246 -11.29 20.98 10.22
N ARG A 247 -10.23 21.78 10.03
CA ARG A 247 -9.62 22.60 11.09
C ARG A 247 -10.65 23.54 11.72
N LYS A 248 -11.47 24.19 10.90
CA LYS A 248 -12.57 25.03 11.38
C LYS A 248 -13.55 24.25 12.24
N ARG A 249 -14.00 23.08 11.78
CA ARG A 249 -14.97 22.26 12.51
C ARG A 249 -14.42 21.70 13.82
N LEU A 250 -13.15 21.31 13.84
CA LEU A 250 -12.44 20.93 15.07
C LEU A 250 -12.33 22.12 16.03
N ARG A 251 -12.08 23.32 15.52
CA ARG A 251 -12.02 24.55 16.32
C ARG A 251 -13.39 24.94 16.90
N ASP A 252 -14.47 24.81 16.13
CA ASP A 252 -15.83 24.99 16.66
C ASP A 252 -16.13 24.01 17.82
N LYS A 253 -15.60 22.79 17.74
CA LYS A 253 -15.81 21.72 18.72
C LYS A 253 -14.96 21.88 19.98
N TYR A 254 -13.67 22.15 19.84
CA TYR A 254 -12.69 22.12 20.92
C TYR A 254 -12.22 23.51 21.38
N GLY A 255 -12.51 24.56 20.62
CA GLY A 255 -12.16 25.95 20.92
C GLY A 255 -10.78 26.38 20.39
N ASP A 256 -10.59 27.70 20.29
CA ASP A 256 -9.41 28.34 19.69
C ASP A 256 -8.09 28.07 20.42
N HIS A 257 -8.16 27.70 21.70
CA HIS A 257 -7.00 27.38 22.52
C HIS A 257 -6.45 25.97 22.24
N VAL A 258 -7.28 25.08 21.67
CA VAL A 258 -6.90 23.72 21.29
C VAL A 258 -6.54 23.66 19.81
N VAL A 259 -7.33 24.32 18.94
CA VAL A 259 -7.14 24.29 17.49
C VAL A 259 -6.95 25.70 16.96
N SER A 260 -5.74 25.99 16.48
CA SER A 260 -5.43 27.28 15.87
C SER A 260 -6.29 27.55 14.64
N ALA A 261 -6.72 28.80 14.45
CA ALA A 261 -7.45 29.20 13.26
C ALA A 261 -6.62 29.12 11.97
N ARG A 262 -5.29 29.24 12.09
CA ARG A 262 -4.36 29.35 10.95
C ARG A 262 -3.21 28.37 10.99
N GLY A 263 -3.01 27.64 12.09
CA GLY A 263 -1.89 26.70 12.25
C GLY A 263 -2.20 25.28 11.75
N PRO A 264 -1.27 24.35 11.95
CA PRO A 264 -1.49 22.92 11.72
C PRO A 264 -2.57 22.36 12.66
N ILE A 265 -3.18 21.23 12.29
CA ILE A 265 -4.14 20.52 13.15
C ILE A 265 -3.36 19.62 14.13
N PRO A 266 -3.65 19.64 15.44
CA PRO A 266 -3.07 18.67 16.37
C PRO A 266 -3.44 17.23 15.99
N ALA A 267 -2.45 16.39 15.70
CA ALA A 267 -2.65 15.09 15.06
C ALA A 267 -3.57 14.14 15.84
N HIS A 268 -3.57 14.21 17.17
CA HIS A 268 -4.42 13.39 18.04
C HIS A 268 -5.94 13.64 17.92
N LEU A 269 -6.38 14.73 17.28
CA LEU A 269 -7.80 15.10 17.20
C LEU A 269 -8.50 14.58 15.95
N LEU A 270 -7.82 13.81 15.12
CA LEU A 270 -8.30 13.40 13.79
C LEU A 270 -8.89 11.99 13.77
N GLY A 271 -9.29 11.48 14.95
CA GLY A 271 -10.01 10.21 15.08
C GLY A 271 -9.21 8.95 14.73
N ASN A 272 -7.90 9.09 14.53
CA ASN A 272 -6.99 8.02 14.16
C ASN A 272 -5.61 8.28 14.78
N MET A 273 -4.94 7.23 15.28
CA MET A 273 -3.63 7.31 15.95
C MET A 273 -2.57 8.09 15.15
N TRP A 274 -2.58 7.97 13.83
CA TRP A 274 -1.59 8.58 12.94
C TRP A 274 -2.14 9.77 12.16
N ALA A 275 -3.41 10.13 12.35
CA ALA A 275 -4.12 11.07 11.50
C ALA A 275 -4.00 10.73 10.01
N GLN A 276 -3.94 9.45 9.64
CA GLN A 276 -3.83 9.03 8.24
C GLN A 276 -5.17 9.08 7.51
N THR A 277 -6.25 8.86 8.25
CA THR A 277 -7.65 8.95 7.81
C THR A 277 -8.43 9.62 8.92
N TRP A 278 -9.44 10.40 8.55
CA TRP A 278 -10.15 11.34 9.42
C TRP A 278 -11.65 11.05 9.47
N SER A 279 -12.13 9.94 8.90
CA SER A 279 -13.56 9.59 8.85
C SER A 279 -14.21 9.52 10.23
N ASN A 280 -13.46 9.15 11.27
CA ASN A 280 -13.98 9.08 12.65
C ASN A 280 -14.39 10.45 13.25
N VAL A 281 -13.96 11.58 12.65
CA VAL A 281 -14.45 12.91 13.06
C VAL A 281 -15.63 13.41 12.21
N GLU A 282 -16.11 12.63 11.24
CA GLU A 282 -17.24 13.02 10.36
C GLU A 282 -18.47 13.42 11.18
N SER A 283 -18.78 12.64 12.24
CA SER A 283 -19.99 12.79 13.06
C SER A 283 -20.25 14.22 13.56
N PHE A 284 -19.21 15.01 13.84
CA PHE A 284 -19.34 16.40 14.27
C PHE A 284 -18.75 17.41 13.27
N THR A 285 -18.02 16.96 12.24
CA THR A 285 -17.45 17.85 11.22
C THR A 285 -18.29 17.94 9.94
N ARG A 286 -19.28 17.06 9.76
CA ARG A 286 -20.04 16.97 8.51
C ARG A 286 -20.72 18.27 8.05
N PRO A 287 -20.74 18.55 6.74
CA PRO A 287 -21.42 19.70 6.13
C PRO A 287 -22.87 19.89 6.53
N TYR A 288 -23.68 18.83 6.39
CA TYR A 288 -25.13 18.88 6.61
C TYR A 288 -25.53 17.88 7.71
N PRO A 289 -25.47 18.27 8.99
CA PRO A 289 -25.69 17.36 10.11
C PRO A 289 -27.12 16.82 10.22
N ASP A 290 -28.10 17.54 9.65
CA ASP A 290 -29.51 17.14 9.64
C ASP A 290 -29.82 16.00 8.65
N LYS A 291 -28.89 15.70 7.72
CA LYS A 291 -29.03 14.56 6.80
C LYS A 291 -28.59 13.29 7.48
N LYS A 292 -29.18 12.14 7.15
CA LYS A 292 -28.77 10.86 7.74
C LYS A 292 -27.32 10.53 7.38
N GLU A 293 -26.55 10.02 8.33
CA GLU A 293 -25.22 9.47 8.04
C GLU A 293 -25.34 8.17 7.23
N ILE A 294 -24.44 7.99 6.27
CA ILE A 294 -24.22 6.68 5.66
C ILE A 294 -23.20 5.93 6.52
N ASP A 295 -23.72 5.30 7.57
CA ASP A 295 -23.04 4.26 8.34
C ASP A 295 -23.96 3.04 8.39
N ILE A 296 -23.46 1.92 7.86
CA ILE A 296 -24.19 0.66 7.79
C ILE A 296 -23.96 -0.22 9.02
N THR A 297 -23.13 0.20 9.98
CA THR A 297 -22.78 -0.57 11.17
C THR A 297 -24.01 -1.01 11.95
N GLN A 298 -24.93 -0.08 12.24
CA GLN A 298 -26.15 -0.44 12.97
C GLN A 298 -27.06 -1.34 12.13
N ALA A 299 -27.18 -1.09 10.82
CA ALA A 299 -27.97 -1.92 9.92
C ALA A 299 -27.42 -3.36 9.84
N MET A 300 -26.10 -3.54 9.80
CA MET A 300 -25.45 -4.84 9.83
C MET A 300 -25.75 -5.58 11.15
N LYS A 301 -25.67 -4.87 12.29
CA LYS A 301 -26.00 -5.44 13.61
C LYS A 301 -27.47 -5.83 13.72
N ASP A 302 -28.38 -4.96 13.30
CA ASP A 302 -29.83 -5.21 13.29
C ASP A 302 -30.21 -6.41 12.40
N GLN A 303 -29.45 -6.61 11.31
CA GLN A 303 -29.61 -7.74 10.40
C GLN A 303 -28.79 -8.98 10.78
N ASN A 304 -28.23 -9.01 12.00
CA ASN A 304 -27.42 -10.12 12.54
C ASN A 304 -26.27 -10.55 11.61
N TYR A 305 -25.52 -9.58 11.09
CA TYR A 305 -24.32 -9.88 10.32
C TYR A 305 -23.27 -10.60 11.16
N THR A 306 -22.62 -11.57 10.55
CA THR A 306 -21.41 -12.22 11.05
C THR A 306 -20.21 -11.81 10.21
N THR A 307 -19.00 -12.01 10.72
CA THR A 307 -17.77 -11.77 9.95
C THR A 307 -17.79 -12.63 8.68
N LEU A 308 -18.17 -13.91 8.79
CA LEU A 308 -18.34 -14.80 7.64
C LEU A 308 -19.28 -14.24 6.58
N LYS A 309 -20.41 -13.61 6.98
CA LYS A 309 -21.34 -13.00 6.03
C LYS A 309 -20.68 -11.83 5.26
N MET A 310 -19.86 -11.01 5.92
CA MET A 310 -19.13 -9.93 5.25
C MET A 310 -18.19 -10.47 4.16
N PHE A 311 -17.43 -11.52 4.48
CA PHE A 311 -16.55 -12.18 3.51
C PHE A 311 -17.34 -12.85 2.37
N GLN A 312 -18.49 -13.47 2.66
CA GLN A 312 -19.35 -14.09 1.64
C GLN A 312 -19.95 -13.06 0.68
N MET A 313 -20.32 -11.87 1.19
CA MET A 313 -20.79 -10.77 0.35
C MET A 313 -19.67 -10.25 -0.56
N SER A 314 -18.45 -10.15 -0.04
CA SER A 314 -17.28 -9.79 -0.86
C SER A 314 -17.02 -10.83 -1.96
N ASP A 315 -16.99 -12.14 -1.64
CA ASP A 315 -16.87 -13.21 -2.64
C ASP A 315 -17.97 -13.13 -3.71
N GLU A 316 -19.20 -12.85 -3.29
CA GLU A 316 -20.33 -12.68 -4.21
C GLU A 316 -20.14 -11.47 -5.14
N PHE A 317 -19.66 -10.34 -4.62
CA PHE A 317 -19.34 -9.17 -5.44
C PHE A 317 -18.34 -9.53 -6.54
N PHE A 318 -17.21 -10.15 -6.19
CA PHE A 318 -16.19 -10.56 -7.17
C PHE A 318 -16.77 -11.54 -8.20
N ARG A 319 -17.55 -12.54 -7.76
CA ARG A 319 -18.19 -13.51 -8.66
C ARG A 319 -19.21 -12.85 -9.61
N SER A 320 -19.91 -11.81 -9.17
CA SER A 320 -20.84 -11.05 -10.00
C SER A 320 -20.15 -10.43 -11.22
N LEU A 321 -18.86 -10.13 -11.10
CA LEU A 321 -17.99 -9.62 -12.16
C LEU A 321 -17.41 -10.73 -13.04
N ASN A 322 -17.88 -11.98 -12.93
CA ASN A 322 -17.29 -13.15 -13.59
C ASN A 322 -15.83 -13.41 -13.18
N LEU A 323 -15.48 -13.07 -11.94
CA LEU A 323 -14.17 -13.37 -11.35
C LEU A 323 -14.20 -14.69 -10.57
N THR A 324 -13.02 -15.24 -10.30
CA THR A 324 -12.84 -16.54 -9.62
C THR A 324 -13.45 -16.53 -8.22
N ALA A 325 -14.28 -17.53 -7.89
CA ALA A 325 -14.78 -17.72 -6.53
C ALA A 325 -13.67 -18.12 -5.55
N MET A 326 -13.81 -17.73 -4.29
CA MET A 326 -12.86 -18.12 -3.24
C MET A 326 -12.80 -19.65 -3.06
N PRO A 327 -11.60 -20.26 -3.07
CA PRO A 327 -11.45 -21.71 -3.01
C PRO A 327 -11.83 -22.28 -1.63
N PRO A 328 -12.21 -23.56 -1.52
CA PRO A 328 -12.55 -24.17 -0.22
C PRO A 328 -11.44 -24.08 0.85
N LYS A 329 -10.16 -24.13 0.44
CA LYS A 329 -9.01 -23.95 1.34
C LYS A 329 -9.00 -22.57 2.01
N PHE A 330 -9.40 -21.52 1.28
CA PHE A 330 -9.46 -20.16 1.81
C PHE A 330 -10.38 -20.07 3.03
N TRP A 331 -11.61 -20.57 2.90
CA TRP A 331 -12.60 -20.56 3.98
C TRP A 331 -12.18 -21.41 5.19
N LYS A 332 -11.46 -22.50 4.94
CA LYS A 332 -11.01 -23.42 5.99
C LYS A 332 -9.85 -22.87 6.80
N ASN A 333 -8.91 -22.18 6.15
CA ASN A 333 -7.60 -21.86 6.73
C ASN A 333 -7.44 -20.39 7.13
N SER A 334 -8.31 -19.48 6.67
CA SER A 334 -8.24 -18.06 7.01
C SER A 334 -8.63 -17.78 8.47
N ILE A 335 -8.06 -16.73 9.04
CA ILE A 335 -8.42 -16.19 10.35
C ILE A 335 -9.19 -14.89 10.11
N ILE A 336 -10.52 -14.96 10.20
CA ILE A 336 -11.41 -13.82 9.94
C ILE A 336 -11.92 -13.15 11.23
N GLU A 337 -11.55 -13.68 12.39
CA GLU A 337 -11.86 -13.17 13.73
C GLU A 337 -10.64 -13.29 14.63
N LYS A 338 -10.51 -12.39 15.63
CA LYS A 338 -9.40 -12.43 16.60
C LYS A 338 -9.53 -13.69 17.47
N PRO A 339 -8.54 -14.60 17.47
CA PRO A 339 -8.52 -15.75 18.38
C PRO A 339 -8.46 -15.31 19.84
N THR A 340 -9.05 -16.08 20.76
CA THR A 340 -9.06 -15.79 22.20
C THR A 340 -7.98 -16.55 22.98
N ASP A 341 -7.26 -17.45 22.33
CA ASP A 341 -6.33 -18.41 22.94
C ASP A 341 -4.84 -18.09 22.67
N ARG A 342 -4.54 -17.08 21.84
CA ARG A 342 -3.17 -16.72 21.44
C ARG A 342 -3.06 -15.27 20.98
N GLU A 343 -1.84 -14.74 21.02
CA GLU A 343 -1.50 -13.43 20.46
C GLU A 343 -1.19 -13.57 18.96
N ILE A 344 -1.71 -12.66 18.16
CA ILE A 344 -1.53 -12.63 16.69
C ILE A 344 -1.24 -11.21 16.21
N VAL A 345 -0.66 -11.09 15.02
CA VAL A 345 -0.59 -9.79 14.35
C VAL A 345 -1.97 -9.44 13.81
N CYS A 346 -2.69 -8.52 14.44
CA CYS A 346 -4.08 -8.21 14.05
C CYS A 346 -4.23 -7.36 12.78
N HIS A 347 -3.18 -6.66 12.36
CA HIS A 347 -3.20 -5.88 11.11
C HIS A 347 -3.64 -6.78 9.95
N ALA A 348 -4.68 -6.37 9.23
CA ALA A 348 -5.26 -7.13 8.13
C ALA A 348 -4.19 -7.45 7.08
N SER A 349 -4.20 -8.69 6.56
CA SER A 349 -3.34 -9.08 5.46
C SER A 349 -3.84 -10.30 4.71
N ALA A 350 -3.56 -10.33 3.40
CA ALA A 350 -3.84 -11.42 2.47
C ALA A 350 -2.56 -12.16 2.07
N TRP A 351 -2.64 -13.49 2.00
CA TRP A 351 -1.49 -14.40 1.86
C TRP A 351 -1.64 -15.33 0.65
N ASP A 352 -0.63 -15.35 -0.22
CA ASP A 352 -0.42 -16.37 -1.25
C ASP A 352 0.63 -17.38 -0.74
N PHE A 353 0.28 -18.67 -0.71
CA PHE A 353 1.21 -19.73 -0.32
C PHE A 353 1.99 -20.30 -1.50
N TYR A 354 1.87 -19.70 -2.69
CA TYR A 354 2.67 -19.98 -3.89
C TYR A 354 2.52 -21.38 -4.47
N ASP A 355 1.59 -22.20 -3.98
CA ASP A 355 1.26 -23.52 -4.53
C ASP A 355 0.14 -23.47 -5.58
N GLY A 356 -0.50 -22.30 -5.75
CA GLY A 356 -1.62 -22.09 -6.67
C GLY A 356 -2.99 -22.57 -6.13
N GLU A 357 -3.04 -23.00 -4.88
CA GLU A 357 -4.24 -23.59 -4.26
C GLU A 357 -4.61 -22.98 -2.90
N ASP A 358 -3.63 -22.63 -2.07
CA ASP A 358 -3.83 -22.12 -0.71
C ASP A 358 -3.61 -20.61 -0.66
N PHE A 359 -4.68 -19.90 -0.36
CA PHE A 359 -4.74 -18.45 -0.22
C PHE A 359 -5.52 -18.15 1.05
N ARG A 360 -5.09 -17.19 1.86
CA ARG A 360 -5.68 -16.93 3.18
C ARG A 360 -5.74 -15.46 3.52
N ILE A 361 -6.70 -15.07 4.35
CA ILE A 361 -6.72 -13.76 5.02
C ILE A 361 -6.49 -13.95 6.52
N LYS A 362 -5.76 -13.02 7.14
CA LYS A 362 -5.63 -12.88 8.58
C LYS A 362 -6.08 -11.48 8.99
N GLN A 363 -7.29 -11.36 9.53
CA GLN A 363 -7.94 -10.10 9.89
C GLN A 363 -8.71 -10.24 11.21
N CYS A 364 -8.47 -9.35 12.17
CA CYS A 364 -9.22 -9.27 13.43
C CYS A 364 -10.54 -8.51 13.24
N THR A 365 -11.43 -9.03 12.40
CA THR A 365 -12.62 -8.33 11.91
C THR A 365 -13.62 -7.97 13.01
N THR A 366 -14.11 -6.73 12.99
CA THR A 366 -15.29 -6.29 13.75
C THR A 366 -16.48 -6.01 12.83
N ILE A 367 -17.70 -6.06 13.36
CA ILE A 367 -18.93 -5.83 12.58
C ILE A 367 -19.23 -4.33 12.55
N ASP A 368 -18.58 -3.64 11.62
CA ASP A 368 -18.75 -2.21 11.34
C ASP A 368 -18.44 -1.88 9.87
N TYR A 369 -18.69 -0.63 9.50
CA TYR A 369 -18.52 -0.16 8.14
C TYR A 369 -17.05 -0.14 7.67
N GLU A 370 -16.11 0.19 8.56
CA GLU A 370 -14.68 0.22 8.24
C GLU A 370 -14.19 -1.17 7.85
N TYR A 371 -14.46 -2.18 8.68
CA TYR A 371 -14.09 -3.56 8.38
C TYR A 371 -14.90 -4.16 7.22
N PHE A 372 -16.07 -3.63 6.90
CA PHE A 372 -16.77 -4.00 5.66
C PHE A 372 -15.96 -3.58 4.43
N GLN A 373 -15.39 -2.37 4.43
CA GLN A 373 -14.50 -1.91 3.35
C GLN A 373 -13.17 -2.68 3.35
N THR A 374 -12.52 -2.83 4.51
CA THR A 374 -11.25 -3.58 4.66
C THR A 374 -11.40 -5.02 4.17
N THR A 375 -12.52 -5.68 4.45
CA THR A 375 -12.78 -7.05 3.95
C THR A 375 -12.81 -7.11 2.42
N HIS A 376 -13.35 -6.09 1.74
CA HIS A 376 -13.32 -6.01 0.27
C HIS A 376 -11.91 -5.69 -0.25
N HIS A 377 -11.16 -4.87 0.46
CA HIS A 377 -9.76 -4.58 0.17
C HIS A 377 -8.91 -5.87 0.17
N GLU A 378 -8.92 -6.61 1.29
CA GLU A 378 -8.15 -7.86 1.45
C GLU A 378 -8.57 -8.95 0.46
N MET A 379 -9.88 -9.07 0.20
CA MET A 379 -10.40 -10.02 -0.80
C MET A 379 -9.96 -9.65 -2.22
N GLY A 380 -9.71 -8.36 -2.49
CA GLY A 380 -9.09 -7.91 -3.73
C GLY A 380 -7.66 -8.44 -3.93
N HIS A 381 -6.86 -8.49 -2.86
CA HIS A 381 -5.53 -9.13 -2.91
C HIS A 381 -5.65 -10.62 -3.24
N ILE A 382 -6.55 -11.35 -2.57
CA ILE A 382 -6.80 -12.78 -2.86
C ILE A 382 -7.26 -12.95 -4.32
N GLN A 383 -8.10 -12.04 -4.82
CA GLN A 383 -8.54 -12.11 -6.19
C GLN A 383 -7.39 -11.92 -7.18
N TYR A 384 -6.46 -11.01 -6.90
CA TYR A 384 -5.27 -10.84 -7.72
C TYR A 384 -4.42 -12.12 -7.71
N TYR A 385 -4.20 -12.72 -6.53
CA TYR A 385 -3.50 -14.01 -6.38
C TYR A 385 -4.12 -15.10 -7.25
N LEU A 386 -5.46 -15.23 -7.20
CA LEU A 386 -6.21 -16.20 -7.99
C LEU A 386 -6.09 -15.96 -9.51
N GLN A 387 -5.96 -14.71 -9.96
CA GLN A 387 -5.85 -14.38 -11.39
C GLN A 387 -4.47 -14.72 -11.96
N TYR A 388 -3.38 -14.42 -11.24
CA TYR A 388 -2.03 -14.67 -11.75
C TYR A 388 -1.43 -16.01 -11.32
N ARG A 389 -2.14 -16.86 -10.57
CA ARG A 389 -1.60 -18.15 -10.05
C ARG A 389 -1.01 -19.08 -11.11
N HIS A 390 -1.36 -18.90 -12.38
CA HIS A 390 -0.86 -19.69 -13.51
C HIS A 390 0.42 -19.11 -14.15
N GLN A 391 0.85 -17.92 -13.73
CA GLN A 391 2.14 -17.35 -14.11
C GLN A 391 3.30 -18.16 -13.48
N PRO A 392 4.50 -18.11 -14.10
CA PRO A 392 5.75 -18.47 -13.43
C PRO A 392 5.82 -17.81 -12.06
N PHE A 393 6.38 -18.50 -11.07
CA PHE A 393 6.46 -18.02 -9.69
C PHE A 393 7.00 -16.59 -9.62
N VAL A 394 8.06 -16.29 -10.38
CA VAL A 394 8.72 -14.96 -10.39
C VAL A 394 7.82 -13.81 -10.88
N PHE A 395 6.69 -14.12 -11.53
CA PHE A 395 5.71 -13.14 -11.99
C PHE A 395 4.41 -13.11 -11.18
N ARG A 396 4.30 -13.89 -10.10
CA ARG A 396 3.14 -13.90 -9.19
C ARG A 396 3.22 -12.74 -8.20
N ASP A 397 3.10 -11.54 -8.74
CA ASP A 397 3.07 -10.27 -8.02
C ASP A 397 2.25 -9.27 -8.83
N GLY A 398 1.92 -8.11 -8.24
CA GLY A 398 1.30 -7.00 -8.94
C GLY A 398 2.20 -6.46 -10.06
N ALA A 399 1.60 -5.75 -11.03
CA ALA A 399 2.38 -5.14 -12.11
C ALA A 399 3.43 -4.14 -11.57
N ASN A 400 3.08 -3.46 -10.48
CA ASN A 400 3.98 -2.82 -9.51
C ASN A 400 3.31 -2.90 -8.12
N PRO A 401 3.99 -2.50 -7.02
CA PRO A 401 3.40 -2.58 -5.68
C PRO A 401 2.06 -1.85 -5.50
N GLY A 402 1.89 -0.68 -6.14
CA GLY A 402 0.66 0.10 -6.03
C GLY A 402 -0.55 -0.52 -6.74
N PHE A 403 -0.33 -1.33 -7.79
CA PHE A 403 -1.43 -2.08 -8.43
C PHE A 403 -2.05 -3.05 -7.45
N HIS A 404 -1.24 -3.70 -6.61
CA HIS A 404 -1.73 -4.72 -5.71
C HIS A 404 -2.72 -4.15 -4.69
N GLU A 405 -2.37 -3.00 -4.12
CA GLU A 405 -3.17 -2.24 -3.16
C GLU A 405 -4.40 -1.57 -3.82
N ALA A 406 -4.33 -1.24 -5.12
CA ALA A 406 -5.41 -0.57 -5.83
C ALA A 406 -6.59 -1.48 -6.18
N VAL A 407 -6.35 -2.79 -6.33
CA VAL A 407 -7.38 -3.75 -6.78
C VAL A 407 -8.53 -3.81 -5.81
N GLY A 408 -8.25 -4.08 -4.53
CA GLY A 408 -9.27 -4.15 -3.49
C GLY A 408 -9.97 -2.82 -3.25
N ASP A 409 -9.20 -1.74 -3.24
CA ASP A 409 -9.73 -0.39 -3.06
C ASP A 409 -10.66 0.07 -4.19
N THR A 410 -10.36 -0.32 -5.44
CA THR A 410 -11.24 -0.03 -6.59
C THR A 410 -12.60 -0.68 -6.42
N ILE A 411 -12.66 -1.89 -5.87
CA ILE A 411 -13.90 -2.59 -5.57
C ILE A 411 -14.63 -1.93 -4.40
N ALA A 412 -13.89 -1.56 -3.35
CA ALA A 412 -14.44 -0.86 -2.20
C ALA A 412 -15.16 0.45 -2.60
N LEU A 413 -14.69 1.16 -3.63
CA LEU A 413 -15.39 2.35 -4.16
C LEU A 413 -16.82 2.04 -4.63
N SER A 414 -17.03 0.95 -5.37
CA SER A 414 -18.38 0.54 -5.82
C SER A 414 -19.23 0.04 -4.67
N VAL A 415 -18.64 -0.76 -3.77
CA VAL A 415 -19.32 -1.34 -2.60
C VAL A 415 -19.79 -0.28 -1.61
N SER A 416 -19.01 0.80 -1.46
CA SER A 416 -19.35 1.95 -0.62
C SER A 416 -20.36 2.90 -1.26
N SER A 417 -20.70 2.73 -2.54
CA SER A 417 -21.69 3.58 -3.19
C SER A 417 -23.07 3.40 -2.52
N PRO A 418 -23.85 4.48 -2.34
CA PRO A 418 -25.21 4.38 -1.83
C PRO A 418 -26.08 3.45 -2.67
N LYS A 419 -25.85 3.45 -4.00
CA LYS A 419 -26.54 2.57 -4.95
C LYS A 419 -26.33 1.10 -4.60
N HIS A 420 -25.09 0.70 -4.35
CA HIS A 420 -24.76 -0.66 -3.94
C HIS A 420 -25.34 -1.01 -2.57
N LEU A 421 -25.13 -0.14 -1.57
CA LEU A 421 -25.61 -0.37 -0.20
C LEU A 421 -27.14 -0.56 -0.12
N ARG A 422 -27.91 0.14 -0.97
CA ARG A 422 -29.35 -0.09 -1.11
C ARG A 422 -29.67 -1.42 -1.75
N ARG A 423 -28.95 -1.76 -2.82
CA ARG A 423 -29.13 -3.00 -3.57
C ARG A 423 -28.94 -4.23 -2.68
N VAL A 424 -28.00 -4.16 -1.74
CA VAL A 424 -27.75 -5.24 -0.75
C VAL A 424 -28.55 -5.09 0.55
N GLY A 425 -29.45 -4.10 0.64
CA GLY A 425 -30.38 -3.93 1.77
C GLY A 425 -29.76 -3.35 3.04
N LEU A 426 -28.57 -2.74 2.97
CA LEU A 426 -27.88 -2.12 4.11
C LEU A 426 -28.26 -0.64 4.32
N THR A 427 -28.80 0.01 3.29
CA THR A 427 -29.37 1.36 3.38
C THR A 427 -30.73 1.43 2.69
N THR A 428 -31.52 2.45 3.00
CA THR A 428 -32.87 2.69 2.47
C THR A 428 -33.03 4.15 2.03
N GLY A 429 -33.99 4.41 1.12
CA GLY A 429 -34.31 5.73 0.58
C GLY A 429 -33.46 6.11 -0.64
N ASP A 430 -33.89 7.10 -1.40
CA ASP A 430 -33.16 7.53 -2.59
C ASP A 430 -32.05 8.51 -2.20
N ALA A 431 -30.78 8.19 -2.49
CA ALA A 431 -29.71 9.19 -2.38
C ALA A 431 -29.86 10.12 -3.58
N GLU A 432 -30.70 11.14 -3.45
CA GLU A 432 -31.11 11.99 -4.57
C GLU A 432 -31.01 13.49 -4.30
N ASP A 433 -30.51 13.89 -3.13
CA ASP A 433 -30.30 15.31 -2.84
C ASP A 433 -28.82 15.68 -2.68
N GLU A 434 -28.46 16.83 -3.22
CA GLU A 434 -27.10 17.36 -3.29
C GLU A 434 -26.40 17.42 -1.94
N GLN A 435 -27.12 17.72 -0.85
CA GLN A 435 -26.52 17.78 0.50
C GLN A 435 -26.06 16.41 0.98
N THR A 436 -26.83 15.37 0.65
CA THR A 436 -26.48 13.98 0.94
C THR A 436 -25.26 13.55 0.14
N GLU A 437 -25.19 13.91 -1.15
CA GLU A 437 -24.02 13.66 -2.02
C GLU A 437 -22.75 14.36 -1.47
N ILE A 438 -22.86 15.62 -1.05
CA ILE A 438 -21.73 16.35 -0.44
C ILE A 438 -21.27 15.69 0.86
N ASN A 439 -22.18 15.25 1.74
CA ASN A 439 -21.78 14.52 2.95
C ASN A 439 -21.05 13.20 2.63
N GLN A 440 -21.49 12.48 1.59
CA GLN A 440 -20.83 11.24 1.15
C GLN A 440 -19.43 11.51 0.60
N LEU A 441 -19.30 12.47 -0.32
CA LEU A 441 -18.01 12.87 -0.85
C LEU A 441 -17.10 13.38 0.27
N TYR A 442 -17.63 14.14 1.23
CA TYR A 442 -16.88 14.59 2.40
C TYR A 442 -16.33 13.42 3.20
N LYS A 443 -17.17 12.43 3.55
CA LYS A 443 -16.74 11.20 4.24
C LYS A 443 -15.64 10.47 3.46
N MET A 444 -15.83 10.29 2.14
CA MET A 444 -14.82 9.71 1.26
C MET A 444 -13.54 10.55 1.19
N GLY A 445 -13.64 11.87 1.25
CA GLY A 445 -12.51 12.79 1.26
C GLY A 445 -11.68 12.66 2.54
N LEU A 446 -12.35 12.49 3.68
CA LEU A 446 -11.73 12.21 4.97
C LEU A 446 -11.00 10.87 5.03
N ASP A 447 -11.20 9.96 4.07
CA ASP A 447 -10.42 8.72 3.96
C ASP A 447 -9.39 8.79 2.83
N LYS A 448 -9.80 9.21 1.64
CA LYS A 448 -9.00 9.09 0.41
C LYS A 448 -8.11 10.30 0.15
N ILE A 449 -8.61 11.52 0.33
CA ILE A 449 -7.84 12.74 0.05
C ILE A 449 -6.81 13.01 1.13
N VAL A 450 -7.19 12.88 2.40
CA VAL A 450 -6.32 13.21 3.54
C VAL A 450 -5.22 12.19 3.78
N PHE A 451 -5.38 10.98 3.24
CA PHE A 451 -4.39 9.91 3.32
C PHE A 451 -3.18 10.14 2.39
N LEU A 452 -3.38 10.75 1.22
CA LEU A 452 -2.33 11.00 0.24
C LEU A 452 -1.10 11.74 0.83
N PRO A 453 -1.23 12.88 1.54
CA PRO A 453 -0.07 13.55 2.13
C PRO A 453 0.60 12.72 3.23
N PHE A 454 -0.15 11.91 3.98
CA PHE A 454 0.44 11.01 4.97
C PHE A 454 1.29 9.94 4.29
N ALA A 455 0.72 9.26 3.28
CA ALA A 455 1.40 8.19 2.58
C ALA A 455 2.66 8.69 1.86
N TYR A 456 2.57 9.88 1.26
CA TYR A 456 3.72 10.53 0.63
C TYR A 456 4.83 10.85 1.65
N THR A 457 4.45 11.40 2.81
CA THR A 457 5.39 11.77 3.87
C THR A 457 6.20 10.59 4.38
N LEU A 458 5.57 9.43 4.61
CA LEU A 458 6.25 8.28 5.21
C LEU A 458 7.43 7.78 4.37
N ASP A 459 7.25 7.66 3.06
CA ASP A 459 8.34 7.20 2.18
C ASP A 459 9.31 8.30 1.80
N LEU A 460 8.88 9.56 1.69
CA LEU A 460 9.85 10.66 1.62
C LEU A 460 10.78 10.69 2.84
N PHE A 461 10.24 10.47 4.04
CA PHE A 461 11.03 10.34 5.26
C PHE A 461 12.00 9.15 5.16
N ARG A 462 11.51 7.95 4.84
CA ARG A 462 12.36 6.75 4.74
C ARG A 462 13.40 6.85 3.64
N TYR A 463 13.09 7.47 2.50
CA TYR A 463 14.06 7.72 1.44
C TYR A 463 15.18 8.64 1.93
N GLY A 464 14.84 9.69 2.69
CA GLY A 464 15.83 10.56 3.33
C GLY A 464 16.74 9.81 4.31
N VAL A 465 16.16 8.91 5.11
CA VAL A 465 16.91 8.03 6.02
C VAL A 465 17.85 7.10 5.26
N PHE A 466 17.34 6.38 4.25
CA PHE A 466 18.15 5.43 3.48
C PHE A 466 19.27 6.11 2.68
N ARG A 467 19.03 7.33 2.19
CA ARG A 467 20.05 8.16 1.50
C ARG A 467 21.06 8.78 2.47
N GLY A 468 20.77 8.81 3.76
CA GLY A 468 21.59 9.44 4.79
C GLY A 468 21.44 10.97 4.87
N SER A 469 20.51 11.57 4.12
CA SER A 469 20.20 13.00 4.27
C SER A 469 19.49 13.29 5.60
N THR A 470 18.77 12.30 6.11
CA THR A 470 18.20 12.27 7.46
C THR A 470 19.04 11.34 8.34
N THR A 471 19.83 11.90 9.24
CA THR A 471 20.68 11.12 10.15
C THR A 471 19.88 10.67 11.37
N PRO A 472 20.37 9.70 12.17
CA PRO A 472 19.69 9.30 13.40
C PRO A 472 19.36 10.48 14.30
N GLU A 473 20.25 11.47 14.42
CA GLU A 473 20.07 12.67 15.25
C GLU A 473 18.99 13.63 14.73
N ASP A 474 18.45 13.39 13.53
CA ASP A 474 17.44 14.22 12.88
C ASP A 474 16.15 13.42 12.55
N TYR A 475 16.03 12.15 12.97
CA TYR A 475 14.91 11.28 12.58
C TYR A 475 13.56 11.87 12.95
N ASN A 476 13.36 12.23 14.21
CA ASN A 476 12.04 12.65 14.67
C ASN A 476 11.71 14.07 14.18
N CYS A 477 12.70 14.96 14.20
CA CYS A 477 12.60 16.31 13.69
C CYS A 477 12.22 16.33 12.19
N GLN A 478 12.90 15.54 11.35
CA GLN A 478 12.60 15.49 9.92
C GLN A 478 11.23 14.87 9.63
N TYR A 479 10.84 13.84 10.37
CA TYR A 479 9.50 13.25 10.26
C TYR A 479 8.40 14.29 10.50
N TRP A 480 8.51 15.06 11.60
CA TRP A 480 7.54 16.12 11.90
C TRP A 480 7.61 17.31 10.96
N LYS A 481 8.80 17.67 10.46
CA LYS A 481 8.93 18.71 9.43
C LYS A 481 8.16 18.34 8.17
N LEU A 482 8.26 17.10 7.70
CA LEU A 482 7.51 16.61 6.53
C LEU A 482 6.01 16.53 6.81
N ARG A 483 5.61 16.03 7.98
CA ARG A 483 4.20 15.98 8.41
C ARG A 483 3.58 17.38 8.47
N GLU A 484 4.31 18.36 8.98
CA GLU A 484 3.84 19.75 8.96
C GLU A 484 3.78 20.29 7.53
N SER A 485 4.83 20.12 6.72
CA SER A 485 4.91 20.78 5.40
C SER A 485 3.96 20.20 4.35
N LEU A 486 3.66 18.90 4.42
CA LEU A 486 2.81 18.21 3.44
C LEU A 486 1.39 18.01 3.97
N GLN A 487 1.25 17.64 5.24
CA GLN A 487 -0.04 17.29 5.84
C GLN A 487 -0.61 18.39 6.76
N GLY A 488 0.16 19.41 7.13
CA GLY A 488 -0.38 20.48 7.98
C GLY A 488 -0.90 19.98 9.32
N VAL A 489 -0.22 18.98 9.89
CA VAL A 489 -0.49 18.47 11.25
C VAL A 489 0.71 18.64 12.15
N GLU A 490 0.47 18.78 13.45
CA GLU A 490 1.50 18.94 14.48
C GLU A 490 1.32 17.92 15.61
N PRO A 491 2.40 17.55 16.34
CA PRO A 491 2.25 16.70 17.52
C PRO A 491 1.49 17.44 18.63
N PRO A 492 0.73 16.74 19.49
CA PRO A 492 -0.02 17.38 20.58
C PRO A 492 0.85 17.84 21.77
N VAL A 493 2.13 17.45 21.78
CA VAL A 493 3.14 17.81 22.77
C VAL A 493 4.46 18.09 22.06
N ASN A 494 5.35 18.84 22.71
CA ASN A 494 6.71 18.98 22.21
C ASN A 494 7.38 17.61 22.10
N ARG A 495 8.21 17.43 21.07
CA ARG A 495 8.93 16.18 20.79
C ARG A 495 10.43 16.45 20.79
N THR A 496 11.20 15.41 21.07
CA THR A 496 12.67 15.44 21.02
C THR A 496 13.19 14.29 20.16
N GLU A 497 14.51 14.13 20.09
CA GLU A 497 15.14 12.97 19.43
C GLU A 497 15.27 11.75 20.36
N GLU A 498 14.83 11.84 21.61
CA GLU A 498 14.60 10.64 22.43
C GLU A 498 13.36 9.89 21.92
N ASP A 499 12.45 10.58 21.25
CA ASP A 499 11.29 10.02 20.58
C ASP A 499 11.65 9.40 19.22
N PHE A 500 10.74 8.58 18.69
CA PHE A 500 10.82 8.09 17.32
C PHE A 500 9.43 7.76 16.78
N ASP A 501 8.72 8.81 16.37
CA ASP A 501 7.29 8.74 16.10
C ASP A 501 6.94 7.99 14.81
N ALA A 502 7.85 7.98 13.84
CA ALA A 502 7.66 7.23 12.60
C ALA A 502 7.47 5.72 12.83
N ALA A 503 8.19 5.11 13.78
CA ALA A 503 8.06 3.68 14.08
C ALA A 503 6.80 3.32 14.89
N ALA A 504 6.07 4.31 15.40
CA ALA A 504 4.75 4.09 15.97
C ALA A 504 3.70 3.75 14.89
N LYS A 505 4.09 3.67 13.61
CA LYS A 505 3.32 3.12 12.49
C LYS A 505 3.83 1.72 12.10
N TYR A 506 2.91 0.77 11.93
CA TYR A 506 3.21 -0.63 11.63
C TYR A 506 4.21 -0.81 10.49
N HIS A 507 3.96 -0.20 9.33
CA HIS A 507 4.77 -0.35 8.11
C HIS A 507 6.23 0.10 8.26
N VAL A 508 6.52 1.03 9.16
CA VAL A 508 7.90 1.44 9.46
C VAL A 508 8.60 0.37 10.29
N SER A 509 7.91 -0.17 11.31
CA SER A 509 8.42 -1.25 12.17
C SER A 509 8.49 -2.61 11.44
N ALA A 510 7.64 -2.84 10.45
CA ALA A 510 7.54 -4.08 9.67
C ALA A 510 8.31 -4.06 8.34
N ASN A 511 9.09 -3.01 8.06
CA ASN A 511 9.83 -2.89 6.79
C ASN A 511 8.93 -3.08 5.54
N VAL A 512 7.74 -2.46 5.55
CA VAL A 512 6.82 -2.49 4.41
C VAL A 512 6.86 -1.13 3.72
N GLU A 513 7.27 -1.09 2.44
CA GLU A 513 7.26 0.13 1.60
C GLU A 513 5.85 0.77 1.56
N TYR A 514 5.76 2.10 1.46
CA TYR A 514 4.49 2.83 1.65
C TYR A 514 4.02 3.63 0.43
N ALA A 515 4.90 3.94 -0.53
CA ALA A 515 4.50 4.62 -1.76
C ALA A 515 3.52 3.76 -2.58
N ARG A 516 3.44 2.43 -2.35
CA ARG A 516 2.36 1.58 -2.86
C ARG A 516 0.96 2.12 -2.56
N TYR A 517 0.75 2.65 -1.35
CA TYR A 517 -0.56 3.17 -0.94
C TYR A 517 -0.83 4.52 -1.58
N TYR A 518 0.20 5.37 -1.70
CA TYR A 518 0.09 6.62 -2.44
C TYR A 518 -0.30 6.38 -3.89
N VAL A 519 0.40 5.46 -4.58
CA VAL A 519 0.07 5.07 -5.95
C VAL A 519 -1.34 4.49 -6.02
N SER A 520 -1.69 3.58 -5.12
CA SER A 520 -3.02 2.96 -5.08
C SER A 520 -4.13 3.99 -4.99
N PHE A 521 -4.00 4.99 -4.12
CA PHE A 521 -5.01 6.02 -3.90
C PHE A 521 -5.19 6.95 -5.10
N ILE A 522 -4.27 6.91 -6.07
CA ILE A 522 -4.40 7.61 -7.34
C ILE A 522 -5.00 6.68 -8.40
N ILE A 523 -4.36 5.53 -8.64
CA ILE A 523 -4.73 4.66 -9.76
C ILE A 523 -6.04 3.92 -9.53
N GLN A 524 -6.50 3.74 -8.28
CA GLN A 524 -7.81 3.15 -8.00
C GLN A 524 -8.94 3.96 -8.63
N PHE A 525 -8.80 5.28 -8.74
CA PHE A 525 -9.80 6.13 -9.41
C PHE A 525 -9.66 6.07 -10.93
N GLN A 526 -8.46 5.85 -11.48
CA GLN A 526 -8.29 5.57 -12.91
C GLN A 526 -8.94 4.23 -13.29
N PHE A 527 -8.73 3.19 -12.45
CA PHE A 527 -9.34 1.88 -12.60
C PHE A 527 -10.87 1.96 -12.47
N HIS A 528 -11.36 2.59 -11.41
CA HIS A 528 -12.78 2.77 -11.16
C HIS A 528 -13.45 3.48 -12.33
N ARG A 529 -12.88 4.62 -12.79
CA ARG A 529 -13.40 5.34 -13.97
C ARG A 529 -13.51 4.45 -15.20
N ALA A 530 -12.46 3.69 -15.53
CA ALA A 530 -12.49 2.79 -16.69
C ALA A 530 -13.53 1.66 -16.53
N LEU A 531 -13.61 1.04 -15.35
CA LEU A 531 -14.58 -0.01 -15.06
C LEU A 531 -16.02 0.49 -15.12
N CYS A 532 -16.28 1.70 -14.64
CA CYS A 532 -17.59 2.35 -14.69
C CYS A 532 -18.02 2.65 -16.13
N GLN A 533 -17.08 3.07 -17.01
CA GLN A 533 -17.36 3.21 -18.44
C GLN A 533 -17.74 1.86 -19.07
N LEU A 534 -16.99 0.80 -18.75
CA LEU A 534 -17.25 -0.55 -19.25
C LEU A 534 -18.57 -1.14 -18.72
N ALA A 535 -18.97 -0.77 -17.51
CA ALA A 535 -20.27 -1.12 -16.93
C ALA A 535 -21.42 -0.29 -17.49
N GLY A 536 -21.14 0.79 -18.23
CA GLY A 536 -22.17 1.74 -18.69
C GLY A 536 -22.77 2.58 -17.56
N GLU A 537 -22.09 2.64 -16.41
CA GLU A 537 -22.51 3.32 -15.19
C GLU A 537 -22.00 4.76 -15.11
N TYR A 538 -20.96 5.09 -15.88
CA TYR A 538 -20.39 6.43 -15.97
C TYR A 538 -20.24 6.87 -17.43
N VAL A 539 -20.62 8.11 -17.71
CA VAL A 539 -20.41 8.80 -18.98
C VAL A 539 -19.90 10.21 -18.67
N PRO A 540 -18.76 10.64 -19.26
CA PRO A 540 -18.27 12.00 -19.06
C PRO A 540 -19.36 13.05 -19.34
N GLU A 541 -19.52 13.99 -18.41
CA GLU A 541 -20.49 15.10 -18.47
C GLU A 541 -21.99 14.72 -18.40
N ASP A 542 -22.33 13.44 -18.22
CA ASP A 542 -23.71 13.04 -17.94
C ASP A 542 -24.01 13.12 -16.44
N LEU A 543 -24.87 14.07 -16.06
CA LEU A 543 -25.26 14.31 -14.67
C LEU A 543 -26.05 13.15 -14.04
N ASN A 544 -26.57 12.22 -14.84
CA ASN A 544 -27.27 11.02 -14.34
C ASN A 544 -26.35 9.80 -14.20
N LYS A 545 -25.12 9.89 -14.71
CA LYS A 545 -24.11 8.83 -14.70
C LYS A 545 -22.78 9.37 -14.21
N LYS A 546 -22.81 9.88 -12.98
CA LYS A 546 -21.64 10.43 -12.30
C LYS A 546 -20.73 9.31 -11.81
N LEU A 547 -19.43 9.60 -11.72
CA LEU A 547 -18.45 8.63 -11.23
C LEU A 547 -18.69 8.28 -9.76
N VAL A 548 -19.16 9.22 -8.94
CA VAL A 548 -19.48 9.00 -7.50
C VAL A 548 -20.62 8.00 -7.28
N ASP A 549 -21.55 7.87 -8.24
CA ASP A 549 -22.72 7.00 -8.14
C ASP A 549 -22.50 5.62 -8.76
N CYS A 550 -21.32 5.37 -9.33
CA CYS A 550 -21.03 4.15 -10.06
C CYS A 550 -21.02 2.92 -9.15
N ASP A 551 -21.78 1.90 -9.55
CA ASP A 551 -21.70 0.54 -8.99
C ASP A 551 -21.44 -0.47 -10.10
N ILE A 552 -20.22 -1.02 -10.16
CA ILE A 552 -19.85 -2.00 -11.20
C ILE A 552 -20.43 -3.40 -10.95
N TYR A 553 -21.10 -3.64 -9.82
CA TYR A 553 -21.66 -4.93 -9.45
C TYR A 553 -22.53 -5.56 -10.57
N GLN A 554 -22.28 -6.84 -10.86
CA GLN A 554 -22.85 -7.61 -11.99
C GLN A 554 -22.40 -7.21 -13.40
N SER A 555 -21.41 -6.32 -13.55
CA SER A 555 -20.82 -6.00 -14.85
C SER A 555 -19.76 -7.03 -15.26
N VAL A 556 -20.18 -8.07 -15.97
CA VAL A 556 -19.28 -9.07 -16.57
C VAL A 556 -18.29 -8.43 -17.54
N ALA A 557 -18.70 -7.37 -18.27
CA ALA A 557 -17.82 -6.65 -19.19
C ALA A 557 -16.65 -5.98 -18.45
N ALA A 558 -16.95 -5.24 -17.38
CA ALA A 558 -15.91 -4.61 -16.55
C ALA A 558 -15.01 -5.67 -15.90
N GLY A 559 -15.59 -6.72 -15.34
CA GLY A 559 -14.84 -7.79 -14.69
C GLY A 559 -13.92 -8.58 -15.62
N ASN A 560 -14.33 -8.84 -16.86
CA ASN A 560 -13.47 -9.51 -17.85
C ASN A 560 -12.23 -8.68 -18.19
N THR A 561 -12.39 -7.37 -18.42
CA THR A 561 -11.25 -6.47 -18.66
C THR A 561 -10.35 -6.36 -17.44
N PHE A 562 -10.95 -6.26 -16.24
CA PHE A 562 -10.21 -6.27 -14.98
C PHE A 562 -9.36 -7.53 -14.84
N ALA A 563 -9.96 -8.71 -15.02
CA ALA A 563 -9.28 -10.00 -14.98
C ALA A 563 -8.12 -10.08 -15.98
N ASN A 564 -8.25 -9.50 -17.17
CA ASN A 564 -7.19 -9.51 -18.17
C ASN A 564 -5.95 -8.75 -17.69
N MET A 565 -6.12 -7.59 -17.05
CA MET A 565 -5.01 -6.87 -16.40
C MET A 565 -4.42 -7.71 -15.27
N LEU A 566 -5.25 -8.27 -14.38
CA LEU A 566 -4.78 -9.02 -13.21
C LEU A 566 -4.00 -10.30 -13.59
N LYS A 567 -4.42 -11.01 -14.64
CA LYS A 567 -3.73 -12.22 -15.13
C LYS A 567 -2.31 -11.95 -15.59
N MET A 568 -1.96 -10.71 -15.92
CA MET A 568 -0.59 -10.35 -16.34
C MET A 568 0.41 -10.50 -15.19
N GLY A 569 -0.02 -10.37 -13.93
CA GLY A 569 0.89 -10.30 -12.78
C GLY A 569 1.99 -9.27 -13.02
N SER A 570 3.24 -9.62 -12.71
CA SER A 570 4.41 -8.79 -13.01
C SER A 570 5.14 -9.19 -14.30
N SER A 571 4.50 -9.98 -15.19
CA SER A 571 5.13 -10.48 -16.43
C SER A 571 5.42 -9.41 -17.49
N LYS A 572 4.81 -8.23 -17.36
CA LYS A 572 4.99 -7.07 -18.24
C LYS A 572 5.28 -5.81 -17.41
N PRO A 573 5.88 -4.76 -17.99
CA PRO A 573 5.96 -3.45 -17.37
C PRO A 573 4.57 -2.92 -17.01
N TRP A 574 4.42 -2.28 -15.86
CA TRP A 574 3.12 -1.82 -15.38
C TRP A 574 2.36 -0.87 -16.32
N PRO A 575 3.00 -0.03 -17.19
CA PRO A 575 2.25 0.78 -18.14
C PRO A 575 1.43 -0.06 -19.13
N ASP A 576 1.88 -1.27 -19.46
CA ASP A 576 1.14 -2.19 -20.33
C ASP A 576 -0.09 -2.75 -19.61
N ALA A 577 0.03 -3.05 -18.31
CA ALA A 577 -1.11 -3.49 -17.49
C ALA A 577 -2.13 -2.36 -17.31
N MET A 578 -1.69 -1.12 -17.06
CA MET A 578 -2.54 0.07 -17.00
C MET A 578 -3.34 0.26 -18.30
N GLU A 579 -2.70 0.06 -19.45
CA GLU A 579 -3.30 0.28 -20.75
C GLU A 579 -4.41 -0.73 -21.07
N VAL A 580 -4.22 -1.99 -20.67
CA VAL A 580 -5.24 -3.04 -20.85
C VAL A 580 -6.58 -2.68 -20.19
N LEU A 581 -6.53 -2.03 -19.02
CA LEU A 581 -7.75 -1.63 -18.32
C LEU A 581 -8.25 -0.24 -18.70
N THR A 582 -7.35 0.74 -18.77
CA THR A 582 -7.72 2.16 -18.81
C THR A 582 -7.51 2.82 -20.17
N GLY A 583 -6.83 2.14 -21.10
CA GLY A 583 -6.35 2.73 -22.35
C GLY A 583 -5.24 3.78 -22.17
N GLN A 584 -4.69 3.93 -20.96
CA GLN A 584 -3.64 4.90 -20.63
C GLN A 584 -2.38 4.20 -20.14
N ARG A 585 -1.24 4.88 -20.24
CA ARG A 585 0.09 4.34 -19.87
C ARG A 585 0.76 5.10 -18.71
N SER A 586 0.08 6.06 -18.10
CA SER A 586 0.61 6.91 -17.03
C SER A 586 -0.34 7.02 -15.85
N MET A 587 0.24 7.22 -14.66
CA MET A 587 -0.52 7.53 -13.45
C MET A 587 -0.94 9.00 -13.48
N LYS A 588 -2.21 9.26 -13.20
CA LYS A 588 -2.81 10.60 -13.20
C LYS A 588 -3.86 10.73 -12.11
N ALA A 589 -3.92 11.90 -11.49
CA ALA A 589 -4.93 12.22 -10.48
C ALA A 589 -6.30 12.63 -11.09
N ASP A 590 -6.44 12.63 -12.42
CA ASP A 590 -7.61 13.17 -13.10
C ASP A 590 -8.92 12.45 -12.71
N GLY A 591 -8.91 11.12 -12.61
CA GLY A 591 -10.06 10.35 -12.14
C GLY A 591 -10.45 10.66 -10.69
N LEU A 592 -9.45 10.89 -9.82
CA LEU A 592 -9.69 11.26 -8.41
C LEU A 592 -10.24 12.69 -8.31
N LEU A 593 -9.63 13.65 -9.01
CA LEU A 593 -10.08 15.03 -9.02
C LEU A 593 -11.49 15.17 -9.61
N GLU A 594 -11.81 14.38 -10.63
CA GLU A 594 -13.16 14.32 -11.19
C GLU A 594 -14.17 13.77 -10.18
N TYR A 595 -13.84 12.67 -9.49
CA TYR A 595 -14.70 12.08 -8.45
C TYR A 595 -15.05 13.10 -7.35
N PHE A 596 -14.06 13.87 -6.89
CA PHE A 596 -14.21 14.82 -5.79
C PHE A 596 -14.55 16.25 -6.22
N ARG A 597 -14.76 16.52 -7.51
CA ARG A 597 -15.06 17.88 -8.02
C ARG A 597 -16.24 18.55 -7.30
N PRO A 598 -17.40 17.89 -7.08
CA PRO A 598 -18.52 18.53 -6.38
C PRO A 598 -18.16 18.95 -4.95
N LEU A 599 -17.40 18.13 -4.23
CA LEU A 599 -16.91 18.47 -2.89
C LEU A 599 -15.90 19.62 -2.93
N TYR A 600 -15.00 19.63 -3.92
CA TYR A 600 -14.01 20.69 -4.06
C TYR A 600 -14.66 22.06 -4.20
N GLU A 601 -15.63 22.17 -5.12
CA GLU A 601 -16.37 23.41 -5.38
C GLU A 601 -17.16 23.84 -4.15
N TRP A 602 -17.81 22.90 -3.47
CA TRP A 602 -18.53 23.16 -2.23
C TRP A 602 -17.60 23.67 -1.12
N LEU A 603 -16.45 23.04 -0.91
CA LEU A 603 -15.46 23.45 0.11
C LEU A 603 -14.89 24.85 -0.18
N GLN A 604 -14.62 25.18 -1.45
CA GLN A 604 -14.18 26.52 -1.83
C GLN A 604 -15.21 27.58 -1.48
N ALA A 605 -16.48 27.34 -1.83
CA ALA A 605 -17.56 28.26 -1.53
C ALA A 605 -17.78 28.40 -0.01
N GLU A 606 -17.77 27.30 0.73
CA GLU A 606 -17.97 27.31 2.18
C GLU A 606 -16.83 28.00 2.92
N ASN A 607 -15.57 27.64 2.61
CA ASN A 607 -14.40 28.27 3.24
C ASN A 607 -14.32 29.77 2.91
N GLN A 608 -14.72 30.19 1.69
CA GLN A 608 -14.82 31.60 1.34
C GLN A 608 -15.93 32.30 2.15
N ARG A 609 -17.10 31.66 2.30
CA ARG A 609 -18.24 32.19 3.06
C ARG A 609 -17.91 32.36 4.55
N THR A 610 -17.14 31.45 5.13
CA THR A 610 -16.73 31.51 6.55
C THR A 610 -15.41 32.26 6.76
N GLY A 611 -14.70 32.64 5.70
CA GLY A 611 -13.44 33.39 5.78
C GLY A 611 -12.26 32.57 6.32
N GLU A 612 -12.23 31.26 6.07
CA GLU A 612 -11.18 30.38 6.58
C GLU A 612 -9.85 30.59 5.85
N TYR A 613 -8.75 30.48 6.62
CA TYR A 613 -7.41 30.53 6.07
C TYR A 613 -7.08 29.23 5.34
N ILE A 614 -6.76 29.28 4.05
CA ILE A 614 -6.36 28.08 3.30
C ILE A 614 -4.86 27.82 3.47
N GLY A 615 -4.51 26.57 3.79
CA GLY A 615 -3.16 26.21 4.23
C GLY A 615 -2.94 26.48 5.72
N TRP A 616 -1.67 26.51 6.14
CA TRP A 616 -1.30 26.69 7.55
C TRP A 616 -0.04 27.54 7.72
N GLU A 617 -0.01 28.31 8.79
CA GLU A 617 1.19 28.97 9.32
C GLU A 617 2.09 27.94 10.02
N PRO A 618 3.38 28.24 10.23
CA PRO A 618 4.28 27.32 10.92
C PRO A 618 3.78 26.92 12.32
N SER A 619 4.03 25.66 12.68
CA SER A 619 3.70 25.13 14.00
C SER A 619 4.39 25.93 15.11
N LYS A 620 3.68 26.09 16.24
CA LYS A 620 4.26 26.63 17.48
C LYS A 620 4.87 25.53 18.37
N MET A 621 4.60 24.26 18.05
CA MET A 621 5.11 23.12 18.77
C MET A 621 6.59 22.91 18.48
N GLN A 622 7.35 22.57 19.52
CA GLN A 622 8.78 22.31 19.41
C GLN A 622 9.01 20.82 19.18
N TYR A 623 9.46 20.46 17.99
CA TYR A 623 9.88 19.11 17.62
C TYR A 623 11.28 19.07 16.99
N CYS A 624 11.96 20.22 16.92
CA CYS A 624 13.33 20.42 16.45
C CYS A 624 13.98 21.56 17.24
N THR A 625 15.27 21.45 17.58
CA THR A 625 16.03 22.59 18.09
C THR A 625 16.29 23.63 16.99
N ALA A 626 16.66 24.86 17.38
CA ALA A 626 17.00 25.90 16.42
C ALA A 626 18.20 25.50 15.54
N GLU A 627 19.19 24.83 16.14
CA GLU A 627 20.37 24.31 15.46
C GLU A 627 20.01 23.23 14.43
N GLN A 628 19.15 22.28 14.80
CA GLN A 628 18.65 21.24 13.89
C GLN A 628 17.90 21.86 12.70
N ARG A 629 17.00 22.82 12.96
CA ARG A 629 16.28 23.53 11.88
C ARG A 629 17.24 24.25 10.93
N ALA A 630 18.27 24.91 11.46
CA ALA A 630 19.28 25.59 10.66
C ALA A 630 20.08 24.61 9.80
N ALA A 631 20.50 23.48 10.36
CA ALA A 631 21.24 22.44 9.65
C ALA A 631 20.40 21.82 8.52
N LEU A 632 19.12 21.50 8.78
CA LEU A 632 18.22 20.96 7.77
C LEU A 632 17.96 21.95 6.62
N SER A 633 17.78 23.23 6.94
CA SER A 633 17.56 24.28 5.93
C SER A 633 18.79 24.48 5.02
N ALA A 634 20.00 24.36 5.58
CA ALA A 634 21.24 24.43 4.81
C ALA A 634 21.45 23.22 3.89
N LYS A 635 20.97 22.03 4.28
CA LYS A 635 20.97 20.82 3.44
C LYS A 635 20.01 20.97 2.24
N GLU A 636 18.84 21.58 2.45
CA GLU A 636 17.85 21.81 1.37
C GLU A 636 18.37 22.79 0.31
N THR A 637 19.04 23.88 0.71
CA THR A 637 19.60 24.86 -0.23
C THR A 637 20.86 24.40 -0.97
N SER A 638 21.51 23.33 -0.51
CA SER A 638 22.71 22.75 -1.11
C SER A 638 22.45 21.56 -2.03
N THR A 639 21.18 21.16 -2.21
CA THR A 639 20.79 20.16 -3.21
C THR A 639 20.71 20.86 -4.57
N PRO A 640 21.48 20.46 -5.60
CA PRO A 640 21.43 21.15 -6.89
C PRO A 640 20.06 20.96 -7.52
N GLU A 641 19.43 22.08 -7.91
CA GLU A 641 18.31 22.08 -8.85
C GLU A 641 18.66 21.16 -10.02
N THR A 642 17.87 20.11 -10.21
CA THR A 642 17.85 19.32 -11.45
C THR A 642 17.77 20.29 -12.62
N GLN A 643 18.88 20.40 -13.36
CA GLN A 643 18.97 21.18 -14.57
C GLN A 643 17.80 20.81 -15.50
N GLN A 644 16.99 21.80 -15.85
CA GLN A 644 16.17 21.76 -17.06
C GLN A 644 17.09 21.39 -18.23
N PRO A 645 16.74 20.42 -19.09
CA PRO A 645 17.49 20.22 -20.32
C PRO A 645 17.28 21.47 -21.18
N ALA A 646 18.36 22.23 -21.37
CA ALA A 646 18.40 23.28 -22.37
C ALA A 646 18.20 22.64 -23.75
N GLU A 647 17.24 23.17 -24.50
CA GLU A 647 17.05 22.89 -25.91
C GLU A 647 18.34 23.21 -26.68
N SER A 648 18.89 22.22 -27.38
CA SER A 648 19.71 22.41 -28.59
C SER A 648 19.62 21.19 -29.48
#